data_AF-A0A2N2GT06-F1
#
_entry.id   AF-A0A2N2GT06-F1
#
_cell.length_a   1.000
_cell.length_b   1.000
_cell.length_c   1.000
_cell.angle_alpha   90.00
_cell.angle_beta   90.00
_cell.angle_gamma   90.00
#
_symmetry.space_group_name_H-M   'P 1'
#
loop_
_entity.id
_entity.type
_entity.pdbx_description
1 polymer ?
#
loop_
_entity_poly.entity_id
_entity_poly.type
_entity_poly.pdbx_seq_one_letter_code
_entity_poly.pdbx_strand_id
1 'polypeptide(L)'
;MSNHKKSNGKTTSEHPAAVPGAVRLLGTGGRIAVLNRQEAALRCIRAIRDMNSCEGTTFEDVAILPRSDRKSLVARIASRVVFLPGETSRAYEVTDALIRLLHAHHIDAVWPGWGFQSENWRLADSLEKAGIIFLGPGAGAMQRLGDKIESKRTAESAGIPVIPWRTIASEAELPLAAELGFPIVLKASGGGGGRGIRVVEREDQLSEAFGSVRAEAPGDVFAEKLIPSGRHVEVQVVADLHAHVRSFGTRDCSLQRRRQKVLEEAPCVALPIDLCDQLEQYSRDLAASVGYRSAGTCEFLVDDAGHPYFMEMNTRIQVEHTVTEEAYDVDLVRAQIHVAQGKELPESPYSTENMESGKRRSPSHSVEVRVYAEDPSAGFVPAPGRIRALHFGQGPGIRVDCGVGVGEEISPHFDAMIAKIMARGRTREEAVTRLARALDETRILIDGGTTNIPFLRYLINAPEVREGRLHTTLIDQKLLSDYLAFPQELLTPAVCAAAICEHRKREKDSVVNFIARPLITGSVENAQLIHLSGTGGLFAAHVMRVGHKEYLFKMPYGYATARWTDEGADEGLLELDGRQHKIVTEPKSAEWRLYVDGHFTVIRLVDRGVVRAPAPAIVTAIHVQPGQDIAVGDRLFTLEAMKMELAVTATEGGVVEKLEVFPGSQVFAGGILARLRAHDEESGTEMRIPVLEQFPAPDLALRLLEGVMLGYDVGEAEQELAQHRFAAAAWDEFSPLVPEVFRTVVHFAAASEILSPHPKFPSETAAAGVRSARTILTDVIRRPNLNLHQLPADLVRPIEQLLPLYGLFHLDEGPALHPVLFRFRRVLNRAHARRSACMSLLSFLFVFRAELRDPPDTLREALQVLS
;
A
#
# COMPACT_ATOMS: atom_id res chain seq x y z
N MET A 1 -53.92 40.64 45.79
CA MET A 1 -55.05 39.80 45.34
C MET A 1 -55.51 40.29 43.97
N SER A 2 -55.86 39.34 43.09
CA SER A 2 -56.49 39.51 41.76
C SER A 2 -55.59 39.48 40.51
N ASN A 3 -55.52 38.26 39.96
CA ASN A 3 -55.47 37.81 38.56
C ASN A 3 -55.35 38.84 37.41
N HIS A 4 -54.37 38.58 36.54
CA HIS A 4 -54.35 39.02 35.14
C HIS A 4 -54.57 37.84 34.19
N LYS A 5 -55.55 38.01 33.29
CA LYS A 5 -55.93 37.07 32.22
C LYS A 5 -54.88 37.06 31.10
N LYS A 6 -54.55 35.86 30.64
CA LYS A 6 -53.78 35.56 29.42
C LYS A 6 -54.64 35.81 28.16
N SER A 7 -54.07 36.44 27.15
CA SER A 7 -54.53 36.34 25.75
C SER A 7 -53.46 35.60 24.92
N ASN A 8 -53.91 34.54 24.24
CA ASN A 8 -53.11 33.77 23.29
C ASN A 8 -53.17 34.45 21.92
N GLY A 9 -52.02 34.94 21.43
CA GLY A 9 -51.82 35.25 20.01
C GLY A 9 -50.96 34.16 19.36
N LYS A 10 -51.57 33.30 18.55
CA LYS A 10 -50.86 32.46 17.59
C LYS A 10 -50.54 33.33 16.37
N THR A 11 -49.28 33.68 16.16
CA THR A 11 -48.79 34.20 14.88
C THR A 11 -48.36 33.01 14.03
N THR A 12 -49.18 32.68 13.03
CA THR A 12 -48.81 31.85 11.90
C THR A 12 -47.84 32.64 11.02
N SER A 13 -46.59 32.19 10.94
CA SER A 13 -45.62 32.70 9.96
C SER A 13 -45.97 32.13 8.59
N GLU A 14 -46.74 32.88 7.81
CA GLU A 14 -46.89 32.63 6.38
C GLU A 14 -45.57 32.98 5.67
N HIS A 15 -44.89 31.97 5.15
CA HIS A 15 -43.83 32.18 4.17
C HIS A 15 -44.46 32.75 2.89
N PRO A 16 -43.97 33.87 2.34
CA PRO A 16 -44.52 34.41 1.11
C PRO A 16 -44.29 33.42 -0.04
N ALA A 17 -45.34 33.19 -0.83
CA ALA A 17 -45.28 32.38 -2.03
C ALA A 17 -44.24 32.94 -3.00
N ALA A 18 -43.36 32.07 -3.51
CA ALA A 18 -42.27 32.42 -4.42
C ALA A 18 -42.81 33.02 -5.73
N VAL A 19 -42.22 34.15 -6.13
CA VAL A 19 -42.40 34.72 -7.48
C VAL A 19 -41.71 33.80 -8.49
N PRO A 20 -42.38 33.35 -9.57
CA PRO A 20 -41.74 32.55 -10.61
C PRO A 20 -40.61 33.34 -11.27
N GLY A 21 -39.36 32.87 -11.14
CA GLY A 21 -38.20 33.40 -11.87
C GLY A 21 -37.07 34.00 -11.02
N ALA A 22 -37.21 34.15 -9.70
CA ALA A 22 -36.10 34.59 -8.83
C ALA A 22 -35.28 33.38 -8.34
N VAL A 23 -33.97 33.36 -8.61
CA VAL A 23 -33.05 32.33 -8.10
C VAL A 23 -32.97 32.45 -6.57
N ARG A 24 -33.27 31.38 -5.84
CA ARG A 24 -33.12 31.35 -4.37
C ARG A 24 -31.64 31.43 -4.02
N LEU A 25 -31.27 32.44 -3.24
CA LEU A 25 -29.90 32.62 -2.75
C LEU A 25 -29.72 31.94 -1.40
N LEU A 26 -28.53 31.41 -1.17
CA LEU A 26 -28.10 30.89 0.12
C LEU A 26 -27.76 32.06 1.04
N GLY A 27 -28.25 32.03 2.29
CA GLY A 27 -27.90 33.03 3.29
C GLY A 27 -26.46 32.89 3.81
N THR A 28 -26.15 33.59 4.90
CA THR A 28 -24.88 33.43 5.64
C THR A 28 -24.94 32.34 6.73
N GLY A 29 -26.07 31.65 6.84
CA GLY A 29 -26.27 30.48 7.69
C GLY A 29 -27.29 29.54 7.06
N GLY A 30 -27.43 28.33 7.61
CA GLY A 30 -28.31 27.28 7.09
C GLY A 30 -27.67 25.91 7.11
N ARG A 31 -28.37 24.90 6.58
CA ARG A 31 -27.89 23.51 6.50
C ARG A 31 -27.44 23.15 5.10
N ILE A 32 -26.18 22.73 4.98
CA ILE A 32 -25.62 22.24 3.72
C ILE A 32 -25.47 20.72 3.83
N ALA A 33 -26.28 19.99 3.06
CA ALA A 33 -26.16 18.55 2.95
C ALA A 33 -25.01 18.16 2.01
N VAL A 34 -24.09 17.37 2.52
CA VAL A 34 -22.98 16.79 1.76
C VAL A 34 -23.41 15.42 1.29
N LEU A 35 -23.82 15.33 0.02
CA LEU A 35 -24.32 14.11 -0.63
C LEU A 35 -23.16 13.36 -1.30
N ASN A 36 -22.16 13.02 -0.50
CA ASN A 36 -20.98 12.28 -0.93
C ASN A 36 -20.35 11.59 0.28
N ARG A 37 -19.23 10.89 0.09
CA ARG A 37 -18.50 10.18 1.15
C ARG A 37 -17.01 10.50 1.13
N GLN A 38 -16.29 9.90 2.07
CA GLN A 38 -14.82 9.91 2.16
C GLN A 38 -14.21 11.31 1.94
N GLU A 39 -13.17 11.41 1.12
CA GLU A 39 -12.38 12.60 0.80
C GLU A 39 -13.23 13.72 0.20
N ALA A 40 -14.20 13.38 -0.66
CA ALA A 40 -15.11 14.36 -1.26
C ALA A 40 -15.92 15.07 -0.17
N ALA A 41 -16.51 14.29 0.73
CA ALA A 41 -17.31 14.83 1.82
C ALA A 41 -16.46 15.67 2.79
N LEU A 42 -15.28 15.18 3.18
CA LEU A 42 -14.38 15.92 4.06
C LEU A 42 -13.91 17.24 3.44
N ARG A 43 -13.64 17.26 2.13
CA ARG A 43 -13.24 18.48 1.41
C ARG A 43 -14.29 19.57 1.53
N CYS A 44 -15.58 19.23 1.36
CA CYS A 44 -16.68 20.17 1.53
C CYS A 44 -16.89 20.59 2.98
N ILE A 45 -16.87 19.65 3.93
CA ILE A 45 -17.01 19.95 5.36
C ILE A 45 -15.91 20.92 5.83
N ARG A 46 -14.67 20.73 5.38
CA ARG A 46 -13.55 21.65 5.67
C ARG A 46 -13.80 23.03 5.10
N ALA A 47 -14.21 23.15 3.83
CA ALA A 47 -14.55 24.44 3.21
C ALA A 47 -15.61 25.20 4.03
N ILE A 48 -16.68 24.50 4.45
CA ILE A 48 -17.75 25.08 5.25
C ILE A 48 -17.22 25.59 6.59
N ARG A 49 -16.35 24.84 7.26
CA ARG A 49 -15.76 25.23 8.54
C ARG A 49 -14.80 26.39 8.43
N ASP A 50 -13.98 26.42 7.38
CA ASP A 50 -13.08 27.52 7.10
C ASP A 50 -13.88 28.80 6.81
N MET A 51 -14.98 28.69 6.04
CA MET A 51 -15.90 29.80 5.82
C MET A 51 -16.57 30.28 7.12
N ASN A 52 -17.01 29.37 7.99
CA ASN A 52 -17.60 29.75 9.28
C ASN A 52 -16.57 30.53 10.12
N SER A 53 -15.31 30.11 10.09
CA SER A 53 -14.22 30.72 10.87
C SER A 53 -13.75 32.06 10.31
N CYS A 54 -13.59 32.16 8.99
CA CYS A 54 -12.97 33.32 8.33
C CYS A 54 -13.99 34.36 7.84
N GLU A 55 -15.21 33.96 7.51
CA GLU A 55 -16.25 34.86 6.98
C GLU A 55 -17.38 35.13 7.98
N GLY A 56 -17.38 34.49 9.16
CA GLY A 56 -18.45 34.61 10.14
C GLY A 56 -19.77 33.99 9.68
N THR A 57 -19.72 33.04 8.74
CA THR A 57 -20.90 32.24 8.36
C THR A 57 -21.28 31.25 9.47
N THR A 58 -22.51 30.77 9.46
CA THR A 58 -23.06 29.86 10.50
C THR A 58 -23.69 28.62 9.87
N PHE A 59 -23.02 28.06 8.86
CA PHE A 59 -23.48 26.86 8.19
C PHE A 59 -23.28 25.61 9.05
N GLU A 60 -24.30 24.75 9.09
CA GLU A 60 -24.23 23.40 9.66
C GLU A 60 -23.99 22.39 8.51
N ASP A 61 -22.85 21.68 8.55
CA ASP A 61 -22.56 20.59 7.62
C ASP A 61 -23.32 19.31 8.00
N VAL A 62 -24.08 18.76 7.04
CA VAL A 62 -24.89 17.55 7.23
C VAL A 62 -24.43 16.46 6.27
N ALA A 63 -23.68 15.47 6.74
CA ALA A 63 -23.25 14.35 5.91
C ALA A 63 -24.39 13.36 5.65
N ILE A 64 -24.66 13.09 4.37
CA ILE A 64 -25.66 12.10 3.93
C ILE A 64 -24.94 10.84 3.48
N LEU A 65 -24.99 9.78 4.30
CA LEU A 65 -24.14 8.59 4.14
C LEU A 65 -24.96 7.29 4.07
N PRO A 66 -24.50 6.23 3.38
CA PRO A 66 -25.06 4.89 3.53
C PRO A 66 -24.81 4.35 4.94
N ARG A 67 -25.57 3.34 5.38
CA ARG A 67 -25.43 2.75 6.72
C ARG A 67 -24.07 2.08 6.93
N SER A 68 -23.46 1.57 5.86
CA SER A 68 -22.10 1.01 5.84
C SER A 68 -21.07 2.00 6.38
N ASP A 69 -21.31 3.30 6.19
CA ASP A 69 -20.38 4.38 6.52
C ASP A 69 -20.60 4.96 7.91
N ARG A 70 -21.44 4.34 8.75
CA ARG A 70 -21.73 4.80 10.12
C ARG A 70 -20.50 4.94 11.02
N LYS A 71 -19.41 4.22 10.71
CA LYS A 71 -18.12 4.28 11.42
C LYS A 71 -17.04 5.00 10.62
N SER A 72 -17.36 5.60 9.48
CA SER A 72 -16.39 6.30 8.63
C SER A 72 -15.82 7.54 9.30
N LEU A 73 -14.67 7.99 8.82
CA LEU A 73 -14.06 9.26 9.24
C LEU A 73 -15.01 10.45 9.04
N VAL A 74 -15.75 10.48 7.94
CA VAL A 74 -16.77 11.51 7.66
C VAL A 74 -17.85 11.53 8.74
N ALA A 75 -18.38 10.36 9.11
CA ALA A 75 -19.43 10.27 10.13
C ALA A 75 -18.97 10.75 11.51
N ARG A 76 -17.67 10.65 11.81
CA ARG A 76 -17.09 11.15 13.07
C ARG A 76 -16.80 12.66 13.02
N ILE A 77 -16.46 13.18 11.84
CA ILE A 77 -16.07 14.59 11.69
C ILE A 77 -17.29 15.48 11.51
N ALA A 78 -18.29 15.06 10.71
CA ALA A 78 -19.42 15.90 10.33
C ALA A 78 -20.21 16.41 11.55
N SER A 79 -20.73 17.63 11.47
CA SER A 79 -21.52 18.23 12.55
C SER A 79 -22.84 17.46 12.76
N ARG A 80 -23.43 16.98 11.67
CA ARG A 80 -24.61 16.11 11.69
C ARG A 80 -24.48 15.03 10.64
N VAL A 81 -25.02 13.85 10.94
CA VAL A 81 -25.06 12.72 10.00
C VAL A 81 -26.50 12.24 9.82
N VAL A 82 -26.89 11.98 8.58
CA VAL A 82 -28.15 11.35 8.22
C VAL A 82 -27.87 10.14 7.36
N PHE A 83 -28.43 8.98 7.74
CA PHE A 83 -28.18 7.73 7.04
C PHE A 83 -29.25 7.43 5.99
N LEU A 84 -28.80 7.13 4.78
CA LEU A 84 -29.61 6.60 3.70
C LEU A 84 -29.95 5.12 3.97
N PRO A 85 -31.12 4.64 3.52
CA PRO A 85 -31.42 3.21 3.52
C PRO A 85 -30.55 2.50 2.47
N GLY A 86 -29.71 1.56 2.91
CA GLY A 86 -28.84 0.77 2.04
C GLY A 86 -27.37 0.77 2.48
N GLU A 87 -26.60 -0.16 1.89
CA GLU A 87 -25.19 -0.43 2.25
C GLU A 87 -24.21 -0.18 1.10
N THR A 88 -24.69 0.19 -0.09
CA THR A 88 -23.88 0.33 -1.31
C THR A 88 -24.07 1.69 -1.97
N SER A 89 -23.31 1.97 -3.03
CA SER A 89 -23.44 3.18 -3.85
C SER A 89 -24.87 3.44 -4.36
N ARG A 90 -25.68 2.40 -4.57
CA ARG A 90 -27.09 2.52 -4.98
C ARG A 90 -27.97 3.24 -3.97
N ALA A 91 -27.55 3.35 -2.71
CA ALA A 91 -28.28 4.12 -1.71
C ALA A 91 -28.44 5.60 -2.11
N TYR A 92 -27.50 6.14 -2.89
CA TYR A 92 -27.56 7.52 -3.40
C TYR A 92 -28.52 7.69 -4.58
N GLU A 93 -28.99 6.61 -5.22
CA GLU A 93 -29.74 6.67 -6.49
C GLU A 93 -31.25 6.88 -6.31
N VAL A 94 -31.78 6.81 -5.08
CA VAL A 94 -33.22 6.87 -4.81
C VAL A 94 -33.70 8.31 -4.63
N THR A 95 -33.84 9.06 -5.74
CA THR A 95 -34.10 10.51 -5.75
C THR A 95 -35.32 10.94 -4.92
N ASP A 96 -36.48 10.30 -5.06
CA ASP A 96 -37.70 10.70 -4.33
C ASP A 96 -37.56 10.54 -2.81
N ALA A 97 -36.94 9.45 -2.38
CA ALA A 97 -36.69 9.20 -0.97
C ALA A 97 -35.67 10.19 -0.40
N LEU A 98 -34.65 10.53 -1.19
CA LEU A 98 -33.66 11.53 -0.84
C LEU A 98 -34.30 12.92 -0.65
N ILE A 99 -35.14 13.39 -1.57
CA ILE A 99 -35.79 14.71 -1.44
C ILE A 99 -36.65 14.79 -0.18
N ARG A 100 -37.44 13.74 0.11
CA ARG A 100 -38.23 13.67 1.35
C ARG A 100 -37.35 13.72 2.60
N LEU A 101 -36.22 13.03 2.58
CA LEU A 101 -35.25 13.03 3.67
C LEU A 101 -34.64 14.43 3.88
N LEU A 102 -34.25 15.11 2.80
CA LEU A 102 -33.68 16.46 2.86
C LEU A 102 -34.68 17.48 3.44
N HIS A 103 -35.96 17.38 3.07
CA HIS A 103 -37.02 18.20 3.68
C HIS A 103 -37.21 17.91 5.18
N ALA A 104 -37.25 16.64 5.57
CA ALA A 104 -37.41 16.25 6.97
C ALA A 104 -36.27 16.76 7.87
N HIS A 105 -35.10 17.03 7.28
CA HIS A 105 -33.94 17.59 7.97
C HIS A 105 -33.75 19.10 7.76
N HIS A 106 -34.68 19.78 7.09
CA HIS A 106 -34.63 21.21 6.78
C HIS A 106 -33.32 21.62 6.10
N ILE A 107 -32.92 20.89 5.07
CA ILE A 107 -31.73 21.21 4.28
C ILE A 107 -32.01 22.41 3.36
N ASP A 108 -31.08 23.37 3.34
CA ASP A 108 -31.15 24.58 2.50
C ASP A 108 -30.41 24.40 1.17
N ALA A 109 -29.28 23.70 1.20
CA ALA A 109 -28.47 23.44 0.02
C ALA A 109 -27.88 22.03 0.03
N VAL A 110 -27.61 21.47 -1.15
CA VAL A 110 -26.97 20.17 -1.35
C VAL A 110 -25.69 20.35 -2.14
N TRP A 111 -24.57 19.89 -1.59
CA TRP A 111 -23.32 19.71 -2.31
C TRP A 111 -23.13 18.24 -2.69
N PRO A 112 -23.15 17.91 -4.00
CA PRO A 112 -23.03 16.53 -4.45
C PRO A 112 -21.59 16.07 -4.70
N GLY A 113 -20.62 16.99 -4.78
CA GLY A 113 -19.24 16.68 -5.15
C GLY A 113 -19.13 16.05 -6.54
N TRP A 114 -18.48 14.87 -6.62
CA TRP A 114 -18.31 14.06 -7.83
C TRP A 114 -18.87 12.65 -7.68
N GLY A 115 -19.16 11.99 -8.81
CA GLY A 115 -19.80 10.68 -8.81
C GLY A 115 -21.24 10.72 -8.29
N PHE A 116 -21.83 9.55 -8.06
CA PHE A 116 -23.20 9.39 -7.57
C PHE A 116 -24.24 10.23 -8.34
N GLN A 117 -24.76 11.28 -7.71
CA GLN A 117 -25.82 12.13 -8.25
C GLN A 117 -25.31 13.50 -8.75
N SER A 118 -24.00 13.73 -8.76
CA SER A 118 -23.41 15.03 -9.13
C SER A 118 -23.70 15.50 -10.55
N GLU A 119 -23.93 14.56 -11.47
CA GLU A 119 -24.27 14.83 -12.88
C GLU A 119 -25.75 14.54 -13.19
N ASN A 120 -26.57 14.22 -12.18
CA ASN A 120 -27.99 13.98 -12.39
C ASN A 120 -28.77 15.29 -12.45
N TRP A 121 -28.96 15.82 -13.67
CA TRP A 121 -29.73 17.04 -13.89
C TRP A 121 -31.16 16.97 -13.34
N ARG A 122 -31.78 15.78 -13.27
CA ARG A 122 -33.13 15.61 -12.72
C ARG A 122 -33.16 15.83 -11.21
N LEU A 123 -32.08 15.45 -10.50
CA LEU A 123 -31.95 15.77 -9.08
C LEU A 123 -31.83 17.28 -8.90
N ALA A 124 -30.97 17.96 -9.67
CA ALA A 124 -30.81 19.41 -9.60
C ALA A 124 -32.16 20.14 -9.83
N ASP A 125 -32.90 19.77 -10.89
CA ASP A 125 -34.22 20.32 -11.19
C ASP A 125 -35.25 20.04 -10.07
N SER A 126 -35.25 18.82 -9.52
CA SER A 126 -36.17 18.45 -8.45
C SER A 126 -35.87 19.15 -7.12
N LEU A 127 -34.60 19.37 -6.80
CA LEU A 127 -34.17 20.14 -5.64
C LEU A 127 -34.56 21.61 -5.79
N GLU A 128 -34.33 22.23 -6.96
CA GLU A 128 -34.72 23.61 -7.23
C GLU A 128 -36.24 23.80 -7.09
N LYS A 129 -37.04 22.88 -7.64
CA LYS A 129 -38.51 22.88 -7.48
C LYS A 129 -38.96 22.68 -6.03
N ALA A 130 -38.19 21.95 -5.24
CA ALA A 130 -38.37 21.78 -3.80
C ALA A 130 -37.84 22.98 -2.98
N GLY A 131 -37.25 23.98 -3.63
CA GLY A 131 -36.63 25.14 -2.99
C GLY A 131 -35.29 24.85 -2.33
N ILE A 132 -34.65 23.71 -2.57
CA ILE A 132 -33.33 23.35 -2.04
C ILE A 132 -32.27 23.72 -3.08
N ILE A 133 -31.25 24.46 -2.68
CA ILE A 133 -30.21 24.93 -3.60
C ILE A 133 -29.26 23.80 -3.97
N PHE A 134 -29.10 23.53 -5.27
CA PHE A 134 -28.06 22.63 -5.75
C PHE A 134 -26.74 23.39 -5.92
N LEU A 135 -25.71 23.03 -5.14
CA LEU A 135 -24.37 23.64 -5.19
C LEU A 135 -23.58 23.06 -6.38
N GLY A 136 -24.05 23.40 -7.57
CA GLY A 136 -23.54 22.92 -8.84
C GLY A 136 -24.19 23.66 -10.01
N PRO A 137 -24.01 23.17 -11.24
CA PRO A 137 -24.56 23.82 -12.43
C PRO A 137 -26.07 23.76 -12.49
N GLY A 138 -26.66 24.55 -13.39
CA GLY A 138 -28.09 24.51 -13.66
C GLY A 138 -28.52 23.24 -14.36
N ALA A 139 -29.70 22.72 -14.01
CA ALA A 139 -30.24 21.50 -14.61
C ALA A 139 -30.27 21.55 -16.14
N GLY A 140 -30.62 22.69 -16.74
CA GLY A 140 -30.60 22.87 -18.19
C GLY A 140 -29.18 22.81 -18.80
N ALA A 141 -28.17 23.36 -18.13
CA ALA A 141 -26.78 23.25 -18.57
C ALA A 141 -26.26 21.81 -18.42
N MET A 142 -26.56 21.16 -17.29
CA MET A 142 -26.22 19.75 -17.05
C MET A 142 -26.86 18.81 -18.09
N GLN A 143 -28.12 19.06 -18.44
CA GLN A 143 -28.83 18.25 -19.44
C GLN A 143 -28.20 18.40 -20.83
N ARG A 144 -27.91 19.64 -21.25
CA ARG A 144 -27.33 19.91 -22.58
C ARG A 144 -25.91 19.39 -22.73
N LEU A 145 -25.06 19.61 -21.72
CA LEU A 145 -23.64 19.24 -21.77
C LEU A 145 -23.38 17.80 -21.36
N GLY A 146 -24.30 17.16 -20.63
CA GLY A 146 -24.20 15.75 -20.24
C GLY A 146 -24.57 14.76 -21.35
N ASP A 147 -25.31 15.19 -22.37
CA ASP A 147 -25.49 14.39 -23.59
C ASP A 147 -24.31 14.61 -24.54
N LYS A 148 -23.62 13.54 -24.93
CA LYS A 148 -22.38 13.63 -25.72
C LYS A 148 -22.58 14.25 -27.11
N ILE A 149 -23.74 14.05 -27.73
CA ILE A 149 -24.05 14.56 -29.06
C ILE A 149 -24.40 16.05 -28.94
N GLU A 150 -25.27 16.41 -28.01
CA GLU A 150 -25.67 17.81 -27.79
C GLU A 150 -24.51 18.67 -27.27
N SER A 151 -23.65 18.10 -26.41
CA SER A 151 -22.42 18.76 -25.93
C SER A 151 -21.49 19.13 -27.09
N LYS A 152 -21.30 18.23 -28.06
CA LYS A 152 -20.51 18.49 -29.27
C LYS A 152 -21.13 19.53 -30.18
N ARG A 153 -22.44 19.43 -30.45
CA ARG A 153 -23.17 20.43 -31.23
C ARG A 153 -23.08 21.81 -30.61
N THR A 154 -23.15 21.87 -29.27
CA THR A 154 -22.99 23.12 -28.52
C THR A 154 -21.57 23.69 -28.68
N ALA A 155 -20.54 22.85 -28.56
CA ALA A 155 -19.15 23.25 -28.78
C ALA A 155 -18.90 23.74 -30.22
N GLU A 156 -19.39 23.02 -31.23
CA GLU A 156 -19.30 23.42 -32.64
C GLU A 156 -20.00 24.76 -32.90
N SER A 157 -21.19 24.96 -32.32
CA SER A 157 -21.95 26.22 -32.43
C SER A 157 -21.23 27.38 -31.75
N ALA A 158 -20.40 27.10 -30.73
CA ALA A 158 -19.52 28.07 -30.07
C ALA A 158 -18.17 28.25 -30.80
N GLY A 159 -17.95 27.60 -31.95
CA GLY A 159 -16.72 27.70 -32.73
C GLY A 159 -15.53 26.94 -32.13
N ILE A 160 -15.80 25.98 -31.23
CA ILE A 160 -14.79 25.19 -30.55
C ILE A 160 -14.50 23.93 -31.39
N PRO A 161 -13.22 23.64 -31.71
CA PRO A 161 -12.87 22.43 -32.45
C PRO A 161 -13.29 21.16 -31.70
N VAL A 162 -13.96 20.24 -32.38
CA VAL A 162 -14.31 18.91 -31.87
C VAL A 162 -13.66 17.82 -32.72
N ILE A 163 -13.47 16.63 -32.16
CA ILE A 163 -13.02 15.46 -32.93
C ILE A 163 -14.02 15.21 -34.07
N PRO A 164 -13.57 14.98 -35.32
CA PRO A 164 -14.47 14.66 -36.43
C PRO A 164 -15.40 13.50 -36.09
N TRP A 165 -16.71 13.72 -36.24
CA TRP A 165 -17.75 12.78 -35.79
C TRP A 165 -18.98 12.75 -36.70
N ARG A 166 -19.77 11.68 -36.60
CA ARG A 166 -21.05 11.46 -37.32
C ARG A 166 -22.05 10.70 -36.46
N THR A 167 -23.33 11.06 -36.53
CA THR A 167 -24.41 10.24 -35.95
C THR A 167 -24.71 9.05 -36.87
N ILE A 168 -24.97 7.88 -36.29
CA ILE A 168 -25.27 6.62 -36.97
C ILE A 168 -26.56 6.05 -36.38
N ALA A 169 -27.70 6.37 -36.98
CA ALA A 169 -29.01 5.97 -36.49
C ALA A 169 -29.36 4.51 -36.86
N SER A 170 -28.76 3.96 -37.93
CA SER A 170 -29.06 2.62 -38.42
C SER A 170 -27.86 1.96 -39.11
N GLU A 171 -27.93 0.64 -39.36
CA GLU A 171 -26.90 -0.08 -40.10
C GLU A 171 -26.69 0.46 -41.52
N ALA A 172 -27.73 1.03 -42.14
CA ALA A 172 -27.62 1.65 -43.47
C ALA A 172 -26.72 2.90 -43.48
N GLU A 173 -26.47 3.50 -42.32
CA GLU A 173 -25.63 4.69 -42.15
C GLU A 173 -24.18 4.37 -41.78
N LEU A 174 -23.81 3.09 -41.62
CA LEU A 174 -22.43 2.68 -41.34
C LEU A 174 -21.39 3.20 -42.36
N PRO A 175 -21.68 3.34 -43.67
CA PRO A 175 -20.75 3.97 -44.60
C PRO A 175 -20.35 5.40 -44.22
N LEU A 176 -21.23 6.17 -43.55
CA LEU A 176 -20.89 7.52 -43.07
C LEU A 176 -19.82 7.49 -41.98
N ALA A 177 -19.75 6.42 -41.20
CA ALA A 177 -18.69 6.22 -40.22
C ALA A 177 -17.34 5.92 -40.90
N ALA A 178 -17.36 5.20 -42.02
CA ALA A 178 -16.14 4.88 -42.79
C ALA A 178 -15.52 6.13 -43.44
N GLU A 179 -16.32 7.14 -43.79
CA GLU A 179 -15.83 8.44 -44.31
C GLU A 179 -14.92 9.20 -43.34
N LEU A 180 -15.02 8.94 -42.03
CA LEU A 180 -14.13 9.52 -41.02
C LEU A 180 -12.69 8.98 -41.11
N GLY A 181 -12.50 7.84 -41.77
CA GLY A 181 -11.23 7.13 -41.90
C GLY A 181 -10.85 6.35 -40.64
N PHE A 182 -10.49 5.07 -40.81
CA PHE A 182 -10.09 4.20 -39.69
C PHE A 182 -8.71 4.55 -39.11
N PRO A 183 -8.45 4.25 -37.82
CA PRO A 183 -9.40 3.72 -36.84
C PRO A 183 -10.42 4.77 -36.37
N ILE A 184 -11.60 4.31 -35.97
CA ILE A 184 -12.71 5.11 -35.42
C ILE A 184 -13.20 4.53 -34.09
N VAL A 185 -13.97 5.30 -33.35
CA VAL A 185 -14.66 4.86 -32.13
C VAL A 185 -16.17 5.00 -32.30
N LEU A 186 -16.92 3.91 -32.14
CA LEU A 186 -18.37 3.95 -31.98
C LEU A 186 -18.74 4.14 -30.52
N LYS A 187 -19.64 5.07 -30.24
CA LYS A 187 -20.12 5.40 -28.89
C LYS A 187 -21.63 5.54 -28.86
N ALA A 188 -22.27 5.05 -27.80
CA ALA A 188 -23.65 5.38 -27.48
C ALA A 188 -23.72 6.69 -26.66
N SER A 189 -24.71 7.55 -26.94
CA SER A 189 -24.90 8.82 -26.24
C SER A 189 -25.22 8.64 -24.75
N GLY A 190 -25.98 7.59 -24.39
CA GLY A 190 -26.31 7.24 -23.00
C GLY A 190 -25.26 6.34 -22.30
N GLY A 191 -24.13 6.05 -22.94
CA GLY A 191 -23.08 5.20 -22.39
C GLY A 191 -22.12 5.94 -21.46
N GLY A 192 -22.13 5.64 -20.16
CA GLY A 192 -21.18 6.13 -19.16
C GLY A 192 -20.11 5.09 -18.78
N GLY A 193 -18.94 5.54 -18.32
CA GLY A 193 -17.92 4.67 -17.72
C GLY A 193 -17.34 3.59 -18.65
N GLY A 194 -17.18 3.89 -19.94
CA GLY A 194 -16.65 2.95 -20.94
C GLY A 194 -17.69 2.00 -21.55
N ARG A 195 -18.95 2.03 -21.07
CA ARG A 195 -20.02 1.21 -21.63
C ARG A 195 -20.53 1.74 -22.96
N GLY A 196 -20.79 0.84 -23.91
CA GLY A 196 -21.27 1.21 -25.24
C GLY A 196 -20.22 1.95 -26.05
N ILE A 197 -18.95 1.55 -25.93
CA ILE A 197 -17.81 2.11 -26.68
C ILE A 197 -17.07 0.96 -27.37
N ARG A 198 -16.81 1.09 -28.68
CA ARG A 198 -15.99 0.13 -29.44
C ARG A 198 -15.02 0.85 -30.36
N VAL A 199 -13.75 0.44 -30.33
CA VAL A 199 -12.77 0.83 -31.34
C VAL A 199 -12.95 -0.07 -32.55
N VAL A 200 -12.96 0.54 -33.73
CA VAL A 200 -13.10 -0.14 -35.01
C VAL A 200 -11.88 0.20 -35.85
N GLU A 201 -11.05 -0.81 -36.11
CA GLU A 201 -9.77 -0.67 -36.83
C GLU A 201 -9.95 -0.75 -38.34
N ARG A 202 -10.99 -1.46 -38.80
CA ARG A 202 -11.24 -1.73 -40.21
C ARG A 202 -12.73 -1.82 -40.48
N GLU A 203 -13.10 -1.61 -41.74
CA GLU A 203 -14.50 -1.56 -42.19
C GLU A 203 -15.28 -2.85 -41.91
N ASP A 204 -14.64 -4.01 -42.00
CA ASP A 204 -15.28 -5.32 -41.77
C ASP A 204 -15.74 -5.56 -40.33
N GLN A 205 -15.30 -4.73 -39.38
CA GLN A 205 -15.69 -4.78 -37.96
C GLN A 205 -16.89 -3.88 -37.61
N LEU A 206 -17.30 -2.96 -38.51
CA LEU A 206 -18.30 -1.92 -38.23
C LEU A 206 -19.65 -2.49 -37.76
N SER A 207 -20.19 -3.47 -38.49
CA SER A 207 -21.53 -4.00 -38.24
C SER A 207 -21.63 -4.69 -36.89
N GLU A 208 -20.62 -5.52 -36.55
CA GLU A 208 -20.55 -6.21 -35.26
C GLU A 208 -20.39 -5.21 -34.11
N ALA A 209 -19.48 -4.23 -34.27
CA ALA A 209 -19.26 -3.20 -33.26
C ALA A 209 -20.51 -2.34 -33.01
N PHE A 210 -21.23 -1.96 -34.07
CA PHE A 210 -22.49 -1.21 -33.97
C PHE A 210 -23.58 -1.98 -33.21
N GLY A 211 -23.79 -3.25 -33.56
CA GLY A 211 -24.72 -4.13 -32.86
C GLY A 211 -24.34 -4.27 -31.38
N SER A 212 -23.06 -4.45 -31.07
CA SER A 212 -22.57 -4.54 -29.69
C SER A 212 -22.77 -3.23 -28.91
N VAL A 213 -22.50 -2.06 -29.50
CA VAL A 213 -22.68 -0.76 -28.83
C VAL A 213 -24.14 -0.53 -28.47
N ARG A 214 -25.07 -0.79 -29.40
CA ARG A 214 -26.52 -0.63 -29.16
C ARG A 214 -27.06 -1.58 -28.10
N ALA A 215 -26.53 -2.79 -28.03
CA ALA A 215 -26.96 -3.76 -27.02
C ALA A 215 -26.46 -3.39 -25.61
N GLU A 216 -25.32 -2.71 -25.50
CA GLU A 216 -24.65 -2.47 -24.22
C GLU A 216 -25.14 -1.21 -23.49
N ALA A 217 -25.55 -0.18 -24.24
CA ALA A 217 -26.00 1.10 -23.70
C ALA A 217 -27.16 1.70 -24.53
N PRO A 218 -28.14 2.35 -23.89
CA PRO A 218 -29.22 3.04 -24.58
C PRO A 218 -28.75 4.36 -25.21
N GLY A 219 -29.54 4.88 -26.14
CA GLY A 219 -29.30 6.16 -26.81
C GLY A 219 -28.87 6.02 -28.26
N ASP A 220 -28.64 7.16 -28.89
CA ASP A 220 -28.18 7.23 -30.28
C ASP A 220 -26.70 6.83 -30.37
N VAL A 221 -26.32 6.19 -31.47
CA VAL A 221 -24.93 5.82 -31.72
C VAL A 221 -24.29 6.89 -32.60
N PHE A 222 -23.05 7.22 -32.29
CA PHE A 222 -22.22 8.10 -33.13
C PHE A 222 -20.82 7.51 -33.29
N ALA A 223 -20.18 7.85 -34.41
CA ALA A 223 -18.82 7.50 -34.74
C ALA A 223 -17.92 8.74 -34.59
N GLU A 224 -16.70 8.55 -34.10
CA GLU A 224 -15.67 9.58 -34.01
C GLU A 224 -14.35 9.06 -34.57
N LYS A 225 -13.54 9.96 -35.11
CA LYS A 225 -12.15 9.63 -35.43
C LYS A 225 -11.40 9.25 -34.15
N LEU A 226 -10.71 8.10 -34.14
CA LEU A 226 -9.83 7.76 -33.03
C LEU A 226 -8.54 8.57 -33.15
N ILE A 227 -8.23 9.35 -32.10
CA ILE A 227 -6.91 9.94 -31.89
C ILE A 227 -6.12 8.95 -31.03
N PRO A 228 -5.08 8.28 -31.56
CA PRO A 228 -4.45 7.13 -30.92
C PRO A 228 -3.63 7.49 -29.68
N SER A 229 -3.02 8.67 -29.68
CA SER A 229 -2.25 9.25 -28.59
C SER A 229 -2.39 10.76 -28.62
N GLY A 230 -2.28 11.38 -27.46
CA GLY A 230 -2.35 12.82 -27.30
C GLY A 230 -2.29 13.19 -25.83
N ARG A 231 -2.30 14.49 -25.56
CA ARG A 231 -2.40 15.03 -24.21
C ARG A 231 -3.84 15.28 -23.84
N HIS A 232 -4.24 14.75 -22.69
CA HIS A 232 -5.53 15.08 -22.10
C HIS A 232 -5.33 16.32 -21.25
N VAL A 233 -5.82 17.46 -21.73
CA VAL A 233 -5.69 18.76 -21.05
C VAL A 233 -7.06 19.30 -20.72
N GLU A 234 -7.22 19.80 -19.51
CA GLU A 234 -8.49 20.31 -19.03
C GLU A 234 -8.39 21.76 -18.63
N VAL A 235 -9.53 22.45 -18.62
CA VAL A 235 -9.63 23.81 -18.09
C VAL A 235 -10.68 23.86 -16.99
N GLN A 236 -10.27 24.36 -15.83
CA GLN A 236 -11.19 24.68 -14.75
C GLN A 236 -11.92 25.97 -15.05
N VAL A 237 -13.26 25.95 -14.99
CA VAL A 237 -14.07 27.17 -15.03
C VAL A 237 -14.95 27.29 -13.78
N VAL A 238 -15.27 28.53 -13.42
CA VAL A 238 -16.32 28.87 -12.47
C VAL A 238 -17.16 29.99 -13.07
N ALA A 239 -18.48 29.86 -13.03
CA ALA A 239 -19.42 30.88 -13.48
C ALA A 239 -20.33 31.32 -12.33
N ASP A 240 -20.56 32.63 -12.18
CA ASP A 240 -21.49 33.18 -11.18
C ASP A 240 -22.91 33.38 -11.74
N LEU A 241 -23.80 33.89 -10.88
CA LEU A 241 -25.18 34.21 -11.25
C LEU A 241 -25.31 35.53 -12.04
N HIS A 242 -24.20 36.26 -12.25
CA HIS A 242 -24.15 37.54 -12.98
C HIS A 242 -23.63 37.38 -14.42
N ALA A 243 -23.56 36.12 -14.89
CA ALA A 243 -23.04 35.74 -16.20
C ALA A 243 -21.53 35.98 -16.41
N HIS A 244 -20.77 36.19 -15.33
CA HIS A 244 -19.31 36.17 -15.42
C HIS A 244 -18.80 34.73 -15.39
N VAL A 245 -17.87 34.41 -16.31
CA VAL A 245 -17.21 33.11 -16.37
C VAL A 245 -15.70 33.32 -16.26
N ARG A 246 -15.07 32.73 -15.24
CA ARG A 246 -13.63 32.75 -15.05
C ARG A 246 -13.02 31.37 -15.24
N SER A 247 -11.85 31.32 -15.85
CA SER A 247 -11.01 30.12 -15.92
C SER A 247 -9.88 30.19 -14.88
N PHE A 248 -9.45 29.02 -14.43
CA PHE A 248 -8.32 28.83 -13.51
C PHE A 248 -7.27 27.92 -14.15
N GLY A 249 -6.82 28.33 -15.34
CA GLY A 249 -5.74 27.66 -16.06
C GLY A 249 -6.02 26.23 -16.49
N THR A 250 -4.95 25.57 -16.92
CA THR A 250 -4.99 24.21 -17.48
C THR A 250 -4.53 23.15 -16.48
N ARG A 251 -5.06 21.93 -16.62
CA ARG A 251 -4.54 20.72 -15.97
C ARG A 251 -4.09 19.73 -17.03
N ASP A 252 -2.91 19.16 -16.90
CA ASP A 252 -2.49 18.00 -17.69
C ASP A 252 -2.88 16.72 -16.92
N CYS A 253 -3.83 15.98 -17.46
CA CYS A 253 -4.31 14.71 -16.92
C CYS A 253 -3.92 13.54 -17.82
N SER A 254 -2.85 13.68 -18.63
CA SER A 254 -2.48 12.69 -19.63
C SER A 254 -2.05 11.35 -19.03
N LEU A 255 -1.52 11.30 -17.80
CA LEU A 255 -1.12 10.05 -17.18
C LEU A 255 -2.32 9.28 -16.63
N GLN A 256 -2.85 8.39 -17.47
CA GLN A 256 -4.02 7.57 -17.18
C GLN A 256 -3.71 6.09 -17.44
N ARG A 257 -4.38 5.21 -16.70
CA ARG A 257 -4.34 3.75 -16.87
C ARG A 257 -5.73 3.25 -17.23
N ARG A 258 -5.93 2.69 -18.43
CA ARG A 258 -7.26 2.24 -18.89
C ARG A 258 -8.34 3.32 -18.70
N ARG A 259 -8.01 4.58 -19.00
CA ARG A 259 -8.86 5.79 -18.82
C ARG A 259 -9.15 6.21 -17.37
N GLN A 260 -8.44 5.64 -16.40
CA GLN A 260 -8.45 6.12 -15.01
C GLN A 260 -7.26 7.05 -14.80
N LYS A 261 -7.50 8.30 -14.39
CA LYS A 261 -6.43 9.27 -14.11
C LYS A 261 -5.61 8.84 -12.90
N VAL A 262 -4.28 8.94 -13.02
CA VAL A 262 -3.32 8.47 -12.00
C VAL A 262 -2.46 9.61 -11.48
N LEU A 263 -2.00 10.49 -12.39
CA LEU A 263 -1.24 11.69 -12.07
C LEU A 263 -1.81 12.88 -12.85
N GLU A 264 -1.97 13.99 -12.14
CA GLU A 264 -2.49 15.25 -12.66
C GLU A 264 -1.55 16.39 -12.26
N GLU A 265 -1.33 17.36 -13.16
CA GLU A 265 -0.51 18.53 -12.86
C GLU A 265 -1.12 19.83 -13.39
N ALA A 266 -0.87 20.94 -12.71
CA ALA A 266 -1.36 22.27 -13.04
C ALA A 266 -0.27 23.33 -12.78
N PRO A 267 -0.04 24.31 -13.68
CA PRO A 267 -0.52 24.37 -15.07
C PRO A 267 0.00 23.22 -15.94
N CYS A 268 -0.61 22.97 -17.09
CA CYS A 268 0.02 22.18 -18.15
C CYS A 268 1.22 22.98 -18.72
N VAL A 269 2.44 22.50 -18.47
CA VAL A 269 3.68 23.16 -18.94
C VAL A 269 4.17 22.67 -20.30
N ALA A 270 3.56 21.61 -20.82
CA ALA A 270 3.99 20.97 -22.05
C ALA A 270 3.41 21.61 -23.31
N LEU A 271 2.32 22.37 -23.18
CA LEU A 271 1.71 23.10 -24.29
C LEU A 271 2.22 24.55 -24.34
N PRO A 272 2.32 25.16 -25.54
CA PRO A 272 2.58 26.58 -25.69
C PRO A 272 1.54 27.42 -24.92
N ILE A 273 1.97 28.53 -24.35
CA ILE A 273 1.10 29.40 -23.55
C ILE A 273 -0.11 29.90 -24.35
N ASP A 274 0.08 30.24 -25.63
CA ASP A 274 -1.00 30.72 -26.52
C ASP A 274 -2.09 29.64 -26.71
N LEU A 275 -1.69 28.38 -26.80
CA LEU A 275 -2.63 27.26 -26.89
C LEU A 275 -3.39 27.07 -25.57
N CYS A 276 -2.70 27.16 -24.42
CA CYS A 276 -3.35 27.13 -23.12
C CYS A 276 -4.38 28.27 -22.96
N ASP A 277 -4.00 29.50 -23.33
CA ASP A 277 -4.89 30.66 -23.25
C ASP A 277 -6.09 30.52 -24.22
N GLN A 278 -5.89 29.89 -25.39
CA GLN A 278 -6.96 29.54 -26.33
C GLN A 278 -7.93 28.50 -25.75
N LEU A 279 -7.42 27.44 -25.10
CA LEU A 279 -8.25 26.45 -24.41
C LEU A 279 -9.07 27.10 -23.28
N GLU A 280 -8.47 28.02 -22.54
CA GLU A 280 -9.17 28.79 -21.51
C GLU A 280 -10.30 29.63 -22.10
N GLN A 281 -10.06 30.29 -23.24
CA GLN A 281 -11.07 31.07 -23.94
C GLN A 281 -12.24 30.18 -24.43
N TYR A 282 -11.94 29.06 -25.11
CA TYR A 282 -12.97 28.10 -25.52
C TYR A 282 -13.85 27.63 -24.36
N SER A 283 -13.24 27.38 -23.21
CA SER A 283 -13.95 26.91 -22.03
C SER A 283 -14.88 27.98 -21.44
N ARG A 284 -14.45 29.24 -21.44
CA ARG A 284 -15.30 30.37 -21.02
C ARG A 284 -16.48 30.57 -21.98
N ASP A 285 -16.22 30.53 -23.29
CA ASP A 285 -17.24 30.71 -24.32
C ASP A 285 -18.29 29.60 -24.28
N LEU A 286 -17.86 28.34 -24.11
CA LEU A 286 -18.78 27.20 -23.95
C LEU A 286 -19.68 27.37 -22.73
N ALA A 287 -19.09 27.66 -21.57
CA ALA A 287 -19.84 27.85 -20.33
C ALA A 287 -20.82 29.03 -20.42
N ALA A 288 -20.41 30.15 -21.04
CA ALA A 288 -21.28 31.29 -21.27
C ALA A 288 -22.47 30.94 -22.19
N SER A 289 -22.22 30.18 -23.28
CA SER A 289 -23.25 29.82 -24.27
C SER A 289 -24.42 29.03 -23.70
N VAL A 290 -24.20 28.29 -22.60
CA VAL A 290 -25.25 27.48 -21.94
C VAL A 290 -25.78 28.09 -20.65
N GLY A 291 -25.36 29.31 -20.29
CA GLY A 291 -25.71 29.94 -19.01
C GLY A 291 -25.24 29.10 -17.82
N TYR A 292 -24.01 28.60 -17.89
CA TYR A 292 -23.42 27.78 -16.85
C TYR A 292 -23.29 28.56 -15.53
N ARG A 293 -23.25 27.84 -14.40
CA ARG A 293 -23.00 28.40 -13.06
C ARG A 293 -22.25 27.39 -12.21
N SER A 294 -21.64 27.84 -11.12
CA SER A 294 -20.79 27.02 -10.25
C SER A 294 -19.51 26.55 -10.97
N ALA A 295 -18.82 25.57 -10.41
CA ALA A 295 -17.61 25.00 -10.99
C ALA A 295 -17.90 23.97 -12.10
N GLY A 296 -17.04 23.93 -13.12
CA GLY A 296 -17.09 22.96 -14.21
C GLY A 296 -15.72 22.74 -14.83
N THR A 297 -15.59 21.71 -15.66
CA THR A 297 -14.32 21.45 -16.35
C THR A 297 -14.58 21.08 -17.80
N CYS A 298 -13.92 21.79 -18.72
CA CYS A 298 -13.87 21.40 -20.13
C CYS A 298 -12.65 20.51 -20.35
N GLU A 299 -12.84 19.34 -20.94
CA GLU A 299 -11.78 18.40 -21.28
C GLU A 299 -11.46 18.49 -22.77
N PHE A 300 -10.16 18.51 -23.09
CA PHE A 300 -9.63 18.55 -24.44
C PHE A 300 -8.61 17.44 -24.65
N LEU A 301 -8.57 16.93 -25.87
CA LEU A 301 -7.47 16.12 -26.36
C LEU A 301 -6.64 16.95 -27.32
N VAL A 302 -5.34 17.07 -27.04
CA VAL A 302 -4.38 17.75 -27.93
C VAL A 302 -3.53 16.69 -28.62
N ASP A 303 -3.59 16.64 -29.95
CA ASP A 303 -2.78 15.69 -30.73
C ASP A 303 -1.30 16.10 -30.77
N ASP A 304 -0.45 15.23 -31.32
CA ASP A 304 0.99 15.46 -31.41
C ASP A 304 1.36 16.66 -32.32
N ALA A 305 0.44 17.11 -33.19
CA ALA A 305 0.61 18.30 -34.01
C ALA A 305 0.16 19.59 -33.29
N GLY A 306 -0.36 19.49 -32.07
CA GLY A 306 -0.81 20.61 -31.26
C GLY A 306 -2.24 21.05 -31.57
N HIS A 307 -3.04 20.26 -32.30
CA HIS A 307 -4.44 20.59 -32.53
C HIS A 307 -5.30 20.18 -31.32
N PRO A 308 -6.05 21.11 -30.71
CA PRO A 308 -6.96 20.79 -29.62
C PRO A 308 -8.31 20.31 -30.15
N TYR A 309 -8.88 19.32 -29.49
CA TYR A 309 -10.24 18.85 -29.75
C TYR A 309 -11.02 18.74 -28.44
N PHE A 310 -12.18 19.40 -28.37
CA PHE A 310 -13.09 19.28 -27.24
C PHE A 310 -13.64 17.86 -27.13
N MET A 311 -13.52 17.28 -25.93
CA MET A 311 -14.03 15.96 -25.60
C MET A 311 -15.42 16.06 -24.98
N GLU A 312 -15.50 16.72 -23.82
CA GLU A 312 -16.72 16.90 -23.04
C GLU A 312 -16.54 18.02 -21.99
N MET A 313 -17.65 18.44 -21.37
CA MET A 313 -17.62 19.29 -20.20
C MET A 313 -18.23 18.54 -19.02
N ASN A 314 -17.41 18.26 -18.01
CA ASN A 314 -17.87 17.66 -16.76
C ASN A 314 -18.64 18.71 -15.96
N THR A 315 -19.95 18.51 -15.80
CA THR A 315 -20.83 19.47 -15.14
C THR A 315 -20.85 19.32 -13.62
N ARG A 316 -19.66 19.25 -13.03
CA ARG A 316 -19.40 19.06 -11.60
C ARG A 316 -17.98 19.51 -11.25
N ILE A 317 -17.68 19.59 -9.96
CA ILE A 317 -16.29 19.67 -9.51
C ILE A 317 -15.60 18.32 -9.74
N GLN A 318 -14.36 18.33 -10.22
CA GLN A 318 -13.59 17.11 -10.48
C GLN A 318 -12.77 16.66 -9.26
N VAL A 319 -12.28 15.42 -9.28
CA VAL A 319 -11.51 14.85 -8.17
C VAL A 319 -10.22 15.63 -7.97
N GLU A 320 -9.55 15.91 -9.08
CA GLU A 320 -8.27 16.59 -9.28
C GLU A 320 -8.35 18.13 -9.21
N HIS A 321 -9.51 18.70 -8.82
CA HIS A 321 -9.65 20.16 -8.69
C HIS A 321 -8.59 20.79 -7.78
N THR A 322 -8.04 20.00 -6.86
CA THR A 322 -7.03 20.37 -5.88
C THR A 322 -5.69 20.76 -6.47
N VAL A 323 -5.26 20.23 -7.63
CA VAL A 323 -4.06 20.77 -8.30
C VAL A 323 -4.29 22.19 -8.79
N THR A 324 -5.50 22.52 -9.21
CA THR A 324 -5.88 23.89 -9.57
C THR A 324 -5.91 24.78 -8.32
N GLU A 325 -6.46 24.31 -7.20
CA GLU A 325 -6.47 25.07 -5.95
C GLU A 325 -5.06 25.46 -5.50
N GLU A 326 -4.13 24.50 -5.51
CA GLU A 326 -2.74 24.72 -5.10
C GLU A 326 -1.95 25.58 -6.09
N ALA A 327 -2.19 25.43 -7.40
CA ALA A 327 -1.47 26.21 -8.41
C ALA A 327 -1.94 27.67 -8.47
N TYR A 328 -3.24 27.91 -8.31
CA TYR A 328 -3.91 29.19 -8.58
C TYR A 328 -4.49 29.89 -7.33
N ASP A 329 -4.15 29.42 -6.13
CA ASP A 329 -4.57 30.00 -4.84
C ASP A 329 -6.09 30.25 -4.74
N VAL A 330 -6.88 29.26 -5.14
CA VAL A 330 -8.34 29.32 -5.13
C VAL A 330 -8.92 28.17 -4.32
N ASP A 331 -10.00 28.41 -3.58
CA ASP A 331 -10.83 27.35 -2.99
C ASP A 331 -12.09 27.20 -3.85
N LEU A 332 -12.13 26.13 -4.64
CA LEU A 332 -13.20 25.92 -5.62
C LEU A 332 -14.52 25.53 -4.95
N VAL A 333 -14.49 24.79 -3.84
CA VAL A 333 -15.70 24.43 -3.10
C VAL A 333 -16.33 25.65 -2.44
N ARG A 334 -15.51 26.53 -1.86
CA ARG A 334 -15.91 27.84 -1.34
C ARG A 334 -16.50 28.71 -2.44
N ALA A 335 -15.89 28.71 -3.64
CA ALA A 335 -16.43 29.43 -4.79
C ALA A 335 -17.83 28.91 -5.18
N GLN A 336 -18.09 27.59 -5.15
CA GLN A 336 -19.44 27.06 -5.40
C GLN A 336 -20.48 27.60 -4.40
N ILE A 337 -20.10 27.72 -3.11
CA ILE A 337 -20.97 28.27 -2.06
C ILE A 337 -21.17 29.78 -2.26
N HIS A 338 -20.13 30.53 -2.60
CA HIS A 338 -20.22 31.97 -2.90
C HIS A 338 -21.15 32.26 -4.09
N VAL A 339 -21.05 31.48 -5.16
CA VAL A 339 -21.97 31.58 -6.31
C VAL A 339 -23.42 31.35 -5.86
N ALA A 340 -23.66 30.35 -4.99
CA ALA A 340 -24.99 30.09 -4.45
C ALA A 340 -25.51 31.21 -3.52
N GLN A 341 -24.62 32.00 -2.91
CA GLN A 341 -24.96 33.22 -2.16
C GLN A 341 -25.22 34.43 -3.09
N GLY A 342 -25.01 34.29 -4.41
CA GLY A 342 -25.13 35.38 -5.38
C GLY A 342 -23.95 36.34 -5.37
N LYS A 343 -22.82 35.96 -4.78
CA LYS A 343 -21.58 36.76 -4.83
C LYS A 343 -20.97 36.70 -6.24
N GLU A 344 -20.37 37.80 -6.66
CA GLU A 344 -19.55 37.86 -7.87
C GLU A 344 -18.23 37.08 -7.68
N LEU A 345 -17.67 36.59 -8.78
CA LEU A 345 -16.37 35.92 -8.74
C LEU A 345 -15.23 36.92 -8.47
N PRO A 346 -14.36 36.66 -7.46
CA PRO A 346 -13.23 37.52 -7.19
C PRO A 346 -12.29 37.59 -8.40
N GLU A 347 -11.60 38.72 -8.57
CA GLU A 347 -10.52 38.83 -9.55
C GLU A 347 -9.45 37.77 -9.26
N SER A 348 -9.05 37.02 -10.28
CA SER A 348 -7.93 36.08 -10.18
C SER A 348 -6.67 36.76 -10.70
N PRO A 349 -5.60 36.92 -9.89
CA PRO A 349 -4.34 37.51 -10.35
C PRO A 349 -3.63 36.66 -11.42
N TYR A 350 -4.15 35.46 -11.71
CA TYR A 350 -3.63 34.51 -12.67
C TYR A 350 -4.43 34.47 -13.98
N SER A 351 -5.59 35.14 -14.04
CA SER A 351 -6.46 35.10 -15.22
C SER A 351 -5.82 35.75 -16.45
N THR A 352 -6.20 35.25 -17.62
CA THR A 352 -5.80 35.81 -18.92
C THR A 352 -6.34 37.23 -19.12
N GLU A 353 -7.48 37.58 -18.53
CA GLU A 353 -8.04 38.94 -18.54
C GLU A 353 -7.08 39.98 -17.91
N ASN A 354 -6.20 39.56 -17.00
CA ASN A 354 -5.19 40.41 -16.38
C ASN A 354 -3.89 40.53 -17.20
N MET A 355 -3.82 39.91 -18.38
CA MET A 355 -2.65 39.96 -19.26
C MET A 355 -2.53 41.33 -19.94
N GLU A 356 -3.64 41.89 -20.45
CA GLU A 356 -3.67 43.21 -21.09
C GLU A 356 -3.30 44.35 -20.12
N SER A 357 -3.55 44.17 -18.83
CA SER A 357 -3.20 45.13 -17.78
C SER A 357 -1.79 44.97 -17.21
N GLY A 358 -1.03 43.97 -17.67
CA GLY A 358 0.32 43.66 -17.17
C GLY A 358 0.38 43.15 -15.72
N LYS A 359 -0.77 42.75 -15.16
CA LYS A 359 -0.92 42.32 -13.75
C LYS A 359 -0.89 40.80 -13.55
N ARG A 360 -0.90 40.01 -14.64
CA ARG A 360 -0.89 38.54 -14.57
C ARG A 360 0.37 38.04 -13.85
N ARG A 361 0.18 37.32 -12.74
CA ARG A 361 1.26 36.62 -12.03
C ARG A 361 1.45 35.22 -12.60
N SER A 362 2.67 34.69 -12.50
CA SER A 362 2.91 33.27 -12.77
C SER A 362 2.32 32.43 -11.63
N PRO A 363 1.47 31.43 -11.91
CA PRO A 363 0.97 30.51 -10.89
C PRO A 363 2.10 29.64 -10.35
N SER A 364 1.86 29.02 -9.19
CA SER A 364 2.71 27.91 -8.74
C SER A 364 2.46 26.67 -9.60
N HIS A 365 3.35 25.69 -9.52
CA HIS A 365 3.10 24.37 -10.08
C HIS A 365 2.61 23.42 -9.00
N SER A 366 1.61 22.62 -9.31
CA SER A 366 1.10 21.56 -8.45
C SER A 366 1.04 20.25 -9.23
N VAL A 367 1.42 19.16 -8.57
CA VAL A 367 1.29 17.79 -9.08
C VAL A 367 0.60 16.94 -8.02
N GLU A 368 -0.32 16.09 -8.46
CA GLU A 368 -1.12 15.19 -7.65
C GLU A 368 -0.98 13.76 -8.17
N VAL A 369 -1.06 12.80 -7.25
CA VAL A 369 -1.29 11.39 -7.58
C VAL A 369 -2.44 10.83 -6.76
N ARG A 370 -3.15 9.87 -7.37
CA ARG A 370 -4.23 9.13 -6.71
C ARG A 370 -3.72 7.83 -6.10
N VAL A 371 -3.87 7.72 -4.78
CA VAL A 371 -3.54 6.50 -4.04
C VAL A 371 -4.77 5.60 -4.01
N TYR A 372 -4.65 4.43 -4.63
CA TYR A 372 -5.70 3.41 -4.73
C TYR A 372 -5.34 2.15 -3.96
N ALA A 373 -6.35 1.49 -3.40
CA ALA A 373 -6.29 0.11 -2.92
C ALA A 373 -6.33 -0.86 -4.11
N GLU A 374 -5.30 -0.85 -4.95
CA GLU A 374 -5.15 -1.68 -6.13
C GLU A 374 -3.77 -2.33 -6.14
N ASP A 375 -3.64 -3.47 -6.81
CA ASP A 375 -2.38 -4.20 -6.94
C ASP A 375 -1.76 -4.05 -8.35
N PRO A 376 -0.76 -3.16 -8.56
CA PRO A 376 -0.15 -2.97 -9.87
C PRO A 376 0.46 -4.26 -10.46
N SER A 377 0.97 -5.16 -9.61
CA SER A 377 1.57 -6.43 -10.03
C SER A 377 0.57 -7.43 -10.59
N ALA A 378 -0.69 -7.31 -10.18
CA ALA A 378 -1.80 -8.11 -10.65
C ALA A 378 -2.64 -7.38 -11.71
N GLY A 379 -2.08 -6.37 -12.40
CA GLY A 379 -2.82 -5.59 -13.40
C GLY A 379 -3.85 -4.64 -12.79
N PHE A 380 -3.53 -4.09 -11.61
CA PHE A 380 -4.33 -3.14 -10.83
C PHE A 380 -5.71 -3.65 -10.41
N VAL A 381 -5.81 -4.94 -10.09
CA VAL A 381 -7.03 -5.49 -9.50
C VAL A 381 -7.27 -4.83 -8.13
N PRO A 382 -8.51 -4.45 -7.78
CA PRO A 382 -8.83 -3.93 -6.45
C PRO A 382 -8.36 -4.88 -5.33
N ALA A 383 -7.66 -4.32 -4.36
CA ALA A 383 -7.09 -5.00 -3.20
C ALA A 383 -7.58 -4.37 -1.88
N PRO A 384 -8.91 -4.37 -1.62
CA PRO A 384 -9.50 -3.79 -0.42
C PRO A 384 -9.10 -4.56 0.85
N GLY A 385 -9.33 -3.93 2.00
CA GLY A 385 -9.15 -4.55 3.30
C GLY A 385 -9.19 -3.54 4.44
N ARG A 386 -8.83 -4.00 5.65
CA ARG A 386 -8.76 -3.15 6.83
C ARG A 386 -7.44 -2.38 6.87
N ILE A 387 -7.49 -1.07 7.06
CA ILE A 387 -6.31 -0.22 7.17
C ILE A 387 -5.66 -0.45 8.53
N ARG A 388 -4.48 -1.07 8.54
CA ARG A 388 -3.68 -1.32 9.75
C ARG A 388 -2.79 -0.13 10.11
N ALA A 389 -2.22 0.52 9.11
CA ALA A 389 -1.38 1.70 9.28
C ALA A 389 -1.64 2.68 8.14
N LEU A 390 -1.61 3.98 8.47
CA LEU A 390 -1.89 5.06 7.55
C LEU A 390 -0.98 6.25 7.91
N HIS A 391 0.16 6.33 7.26
CA HIS A 391 1.15 7.39 7.44
C HIS A 391 1.41 8.04 6.09
N PHE A 392 1.26 9.36 6.02
CA PHE A 392 1.56 10.12 4.82
C PHE A 392 2.85 10.91 4.99
N GLY A 393 3.61 11.05 3.92
CA GLY A 393 4.73 11.99 3.86
C GLY A 393 4.25 13.42 4.10
N GLN A 394 5.06 14.21 4.80
CA GLN A 394 4.70 15.58 5.19
C GLN A 394 5.80 16.57 4.78
N GLY A 395 5.63 17.84 5.13
CA GLY A 395 6.63 18.89 4.92
C GLY A 395 6.17 20.02 3.98
N PRO A 396 7.06 20.96 3.65
CA PRO A 396 6.71 22.15 2.90
C PRO A 396 6.08 21.84 1.54
N GLY A 397 4.92 22.44 1.29
CA GLY A 397 4.19 22.30 0.02
C GLY A 397 3.56 20.94 -0.20
N ILE A 398 3.38 20.10 0.82
CA ILE A 398 2.63 18.84 0.71
C ILE A 398 1.21 19.02 1.22
N ARG A 399 0.24 18.58 0.42
CA ARG A 399 -1.18 18.46 0.79
C ARG A 399 -1.63 17.02 0.63
N VAL A 400 -2.45 16.54 1.56
CA VAL A 400 -3.04 15.20 1.50
C VAL A 400 -4.52 15.29 1.80
N ASP A 401 -5.34 14.90 0.82
CA ASP A 401 -6.78 14.76 0.98
C ASP A 401 -7.09 13.26 1.13
N CYS A 402 -7.39 12.82 2.35
CA CYS A 402 -7.67 11.43 2.70
C CYS A 402 -9.05 11.30 3.34
N GLY A 403 -9.84 10.33 2.89
CA GLY A 403 -11.21 10.08 3.33
C GLY A 403 -11.39 8.94 4.34
N VAL A 404 -10.31 8.24 4.68
CA VAL A 404 -10.31 7.01 5.49
C VAL A 404 -9.36 7.12 6.67
N GLY A 405 -9.55 6.27 7.69
CA GLY A 405 -8.75 6.27 8.91
C GLY A 405 -8.17 4.90 9.26
N VAL A 406 -7.18 4.88 10.15
CA VAL A 406 -6.67 3.62 10.72
C VAL A 406 -7.80 2.84 11.39
N GLY A 407 -7.88 1.55 11.07
CA GLY A 407 -8.91 0.64 11.54
C GLY A 407 -10.23 0.70 10.77
N GLU A 408 -10.34 1.53 9.72
CA GLU A 408 -11.46 1.46 8.79
C GLU A 408 -11.23 0.41 7.70
N GLU A 409 -12.31 -0.03 7.08
CA GLU A 409 -12.30 -1.03 6.01
C GLU A 409 -12.58 -0.34 4.67
N ILE A 410 -11.72 -0.57 3.70
CA ILE A 410 -11.94 -0.16 2.32
C ILE A 410 -12.94 -1.15 1.71
N SER A 411 -14.14 -0.67 1.41
CA SER A 411 -15.23 -1.54 0.94
C SER A 411 -15.08 -1.86 -0.56
N PRO A 412 -15.32 -3.10 -0.99
CA PRO A 412 -15.37 -3.45 -2.41
C PRO A 412 -16.60 -2.88 -3.16
N HIS A 413 -17.56 -2.27 -2.46
CA HIS A 413 -18.80 -1.75 -3.06
C HIS A 413 -18.69 -0.33 -3.61
N PHE A 414 -17.51 0.28 -3.51
CA PHE A 414 -17.26 1.68 -3.87
C PHE A 414 -15.90 1.83 -4.54
N ASP A 415 -15.57 3.07 -4.92
CA ASP A 415 -14.25 3.43 -5.44
C ASP A 415 -13.13 3.03 -4.46
N ALA A 416 -12.00 2.56 -5.02
CA ALA A 416 -10.87 2.06 -4.25
C ALA A 416 -9.89 3.15 -3.79
N MET A 417 -10.16 4.43 -4.08
CA MET A 417 -9.29 5.54 -3.72
C MET A 417 -9.20 5.70 -2.20
N ILE A 418 -7.99 5.83 -1.71
CA ILE A 418 -7.66 6.00 -0.29
C ILE A 418 -7.41 7.49 -0.01
N ALA A 419 -6.59 8.11 -0.86
CA ALA A 419 -6.16 9.48 -0.71
C ALA A 419 -5.67 10.07 -2.03
N LYS A 420 -5.58 11.39 -2.05
CA LYS A 420 -4.81 12.17 -3.04
C LYS A 420 -3.62 12.76 -2.33
N ILE A 421 -2.43 12.65 -2.92
CA ILE A 421 -1.21 13.25 -2.40
C ILE A 421 -0.73 14.27 -3.42
N MET A 422 -0.59 15.51 -2.98
CA MET A 422 -0.27 16.64 -3.82
C MET A 422 0.99 17.33 -3.32
N ALA A 423 1.77 17.85 -4.26
CA ALA A 423 2.88 18.72 -3.96
C ALA A 423 2.77 20.01 -4.76
N ARG A 424 3.06 21.14 -4.11
CA ARG A 424 3.19 22.46 -4.72
C ARG A 424 4.64 22.90 -4.72
N GLY A 425 5.09 23.52 -5.81
CA GLY A 425 6.41 24.12 -5.98
C GLY A 425 6.33 25.41 -6.80
N ARG A 426 7.40 26.21 -6.77
CA ARG A 426 7.56 27.37 -7.66
C ARG A 426 7.77 26.94 -9.10
N THR A 427 8.36 25.76 -9.29
CA THR A 427 8.58 25.12 -10.59
C THR A 427 8.01 23.70 -10.57
N ARG A 428 7.81 23.12 -11.77
CA ARG A 428 7.41 21.72 -11.91
C ARG A 428 8.41 20.77 -11.26
N GLU A 429 9.70 21.01 -11.47
CA GLU A 429 10.78 20.20 -10.88
C GLU A 429 10.71 20.18 -9.34
N GLU A 430 10.47 21.34 -8.71
CA GLU A 430 10.32 21.43 -7.27
C GLU A 430 9.09 20.65 -6.77
N ALA A 431 7.94 20.80 -7.45
CA ALA A 431 6.71 20.09 -7.09
C ALA A 431 6.88 18.57 -7.23
N VAL A 432 7.40 18.08 -8.36
CA VAL A 432 7.65 16.66 -8.63
C VAL A 432 8.66 16.08 -7.63
N THR A 433 9.71 16.82 -7.27
CA THR A 433 10.72 16.37 -6.29
C THR A 433 10.13 16.29 -4.88
N ARG A 434 9.29 17.26 -4.49
CA ARG A 434 8.56 17.22 -3.22
C ARG A 434 7.58 16.05 -3.17
N LEU A 435 6.86 15.78 -4.26
CA LEU A 435 5.93 14.65 -4.35
C LEU A 435 6.67 13.31 -4.25
N ALA A 436 7.79 13.15 -4.95
CA ALA A 436 8.62 11.95 -4.86
C ALA A 436 9.06 11.67 -3.41
N ARG A 437 9.57 12.68 -2.70
CA ARG A 437 9.91 12.57 -1.28
C ARG A 437 8.69 12.20 -0.42
N ALA A 438 7.55 12.84 -0.64
CA ALA A 438 6.33 12.53 0.12
C ALA A 438 5.84 11.09 -0.11
N LEU A 439 5.97 10.57 -1.33
CA LEU A 439 5.64 9.17 -1.66
C LEU A 439 6.63 8.20 -0.98
N ASP A 440 7.92 8.54 -0.92
CA ASP A 440 8.94 7.74 -0.22
C ASP A 440 8.69 7.65 1.29
N GLU A 441 8.16 8.72 1.91
CA GLU A 441 7.80 8.78 3.32
C GLU A 441 6.40 8.17 3.64
N THR A 442 5.56 7.96 2.62
CA THR A 442 4.19 7.45 2.81
C THR A 442 4.19 5.94 3.05
N ARG A 443 3.46 5.46 4.07
CA ARG A 443 3.28 4.05 4.41
C ARG A 443 1.81 3.76 4.68
N ILE A 444 1.20 2.92 3.85
CA ILE A 444 -0.20 2.47 4.02
C ILE A 444 -0.21 0.95 4.03
N LEU A 445 -0.66 0.37 5.14
CA LEU A 445 -0.75 -1.08 5.31
C LEU A 445 -2.21 -1.49 5.38
N ILE A 446 -2.61 -2.42 4.52
CA ILE A 446 -3.97 -2.96 4.44
C ILE A 446 -3.91 -4.46 4.72
N ASP A 447 -4.65 -4.93 5.72
CA ASP A 447 -4.76 -6.35 6.04
C ASP A 447 -5.38 -7.09 4.84
N GLY A 448 -4.62 -8.01 4.24
CA GLY A 448 -5.02 -8.79 3.06
C GLY A 448 -5.01 -8.03 1.73
N GLY A 449 -4.85 -6.70 1.76
CA GLY A 449 -4.85 -5.81 0.60
C GLY A 449 -3.45 -5.27 0.24
N THR A 450 -3.41 -4.25 -0.62
CA THR A 450 -2.21 -3.49 -0.98
C THR A 450 -2.61 -2.14 -1.59
N THR A 451 -1.63 -1.33 -1.99
CA THR A 451 -1.86 -0.05 -2.65
C THR A 451 -1.04 0.09 -3.92
N ASN A 452 -1.36 1.09 -4.73
CA ASN A 452 -0.57 1.47 -5.90
C ASN A 452 0.62 2.41 -5.58
N ILE A 453 0.84 2.82 -4.31
CA ILE A 453 2.00 3.66 -3.90
C ILE A 453 3.34 3.19 -4.49
N PRO A 454 3.64 1.88 -4.47
CA PRO A 454 4.79 1.30 -5.16
C PRO A 454 4.99 1.77 -6.60
N PHE A 455 3.93 1.65 -7.39
CA PHE A 455 3.92 2.08 -8.78
C PHE A 455 4.00 3.60 -8.87
N LEU A 456 3.38 4.36 -7.96
CA LEU A 456 3.47 5.82 -7.94
C LEU A 456 4.91 6.32 -7.68
N ARG A 457 5.67 5.66 -6.81
CA ARG A 457 7.11 5.96 -6.60
C ARG A 457 7.93 5.71 -7.84
N TYR A 458 7.66 4.62 -8.55
CA TYR A 458 8.29 4.37 -9.83
C TYR A 458 7.89 5.44 -10.87
N LEU A 459 6.58 5.69 -11.00
CA LEU A 459 5.98 6.62 -11.95
C LEU A 459 6.58 8.02 -11.84
N ILE A 460 6.65 8.60 -10.64
CA ILE A 460 7.15 9.97 -10.44
C ILE A 460 8.65 10.11 -10.72
N ASN A 461 9.39 8.99 -10.70
CA ASN A 461 10.82 8.93 -10.98
C ASN A 461 11.14 8.53 -12.43
N ALA A 462 10.15 8.08 -13.21
CA ALA A 462 10.35 7.71 -14.61
C ALA A 462 10.86 8.91 -15.44
N PRO A 463 11.85 8.73 -16.33
CA PRO A 463 12.41 9.81 -17.14
C PRO A 463 11.36 10.58 -17.93
N GLU A 464 10.38 9.89 -18.53
CA GLU A 464 9.29 10.50 -19.28
C GLU A 464 8.45 11.44 -18.43
N VAL A 465 8.20 11.08 -17.16
CA VAL A 465 7.44 11.90 -16.22
C VAL A 465 8.28 13.07 -15.71
N ARG A 466 9.55 12.84 -15.39
CA ARG A 466 10.49 13.89 -14.97
C ARG A 466 10.66 14.96 -16.05
N GLU A 467 10.74 14.54 -17.31
CA GLU A 467 10.92 15.42 -18.46
C GLU A 467 9.59 15.95 -19.04
N GLY A 468 8.44 15.54 -18.49
CA GLY A 468 7.12 16.03 -18.89
C GLY A 468 6.63 15.53 -20.25
N ARG A 469 7.20 14.44 -20.79
CA ARG A 469 6.77 13.75 -22.02
C ARG A 469 5.57 12.84 -21.74
N LEU A 470 4.44 13.44 -21.40
CA LEU A 470 3.22 12.73 -21.02
C LEU A 470 2.30 12.52 -22.23
N HIS A 471 1.65 11.36 -22.29
CA HIS A 471 0.55 11.09 -23.22
C HIS A 471 -0.39 10.03 -22.63
N THR A 472 -1.63 9.99 -23.12
CA THR A 472 -2.74 9.16 -22.61
C THR A 472 -2.51 7.65 -22.57
N THR A 473 -1.53 7.15 -23.31
CA THR A 473 -1.21 5.71 -23.41
C THR A 473 0.09 5.33 -22.72
N LEU A 474 0.83 6.28 -22.13
CA LEU A 474 2.20 6.06 -21.64
C LEU A 474 2.29 5.00 -20.53
N ILE A 475 1.34 5.00 -19.60
CA ILE A 475 1.30 4.00 -18.52
C ILE A 475 1.09 2.60 -19.10
N ASP A 476 0.07 2.48 -19.97
CA ASP A 476 -0.35 1.19 -20.53
C ASP A 476 0.66 0.63 -21.56
N GLN A 477 1.34 1.48 -22.33
CA GLN A 477 2.28 1.07 -23.39
C GLN A 477 3.70 0.78 -22.90
N LYS A 478 4.14 1.40 -21.79
CA LYS A 478 5.54 1.35 -21.38
C LYS A 478 5.76 1.29 -19.87
N LEU A 479 5.22 2.24 -19.10
CA LEU A 479 5.64 2.40 -17.71
C LEU A 479 5.22 1.22 -16.83
N LEU A 480 4.09 0.58 -17.12
CA LEU A 480 3.68 -0.62 -16.38
C LEU A 480 4.61 -1.81 -16.67
N SER A 481 4.97 -2.06 -17.93
CA SER A 481 5.88 -3.16 -18.26
C SER A 481 7.27 -2.95 -17.66
N ASP A 482 7.76 -1.71 -17.68
CA ASP A 482 9.07 -1.37 -17.11
C ASP A 482 9.07 -1.46 -15.59
N TYR A 483 7.99 -1.06 -14.92
CA TYR A 483 7.81 -1.26 -13.48
C TYR A 483 7.86 -2.75 -13.08
N LEU A 484 7.26 -3.61 -13.90
CA LEU A 484 7.24 -5.06 -13.66
C LEU A 484 8.55 -5.74 -14.09
N ALA A 485 9.38 -5.06 -14.87
CA ALA A 485 10.69 -5.55 -15.25
C ALA A 485 11.66 -5.42 -14.06
N PHE A 486 11.93 -6.55 -13.40
CA PHE A 486 12.86 -6.57 -12.29
C PHE A 486 14.31 -6.78 -12.78
N PRO A 487 15.27 -5.92 -12.40
CA PRO A 487 16.66 -6.04 -12.86
C PRO A 487 17.28 -7.37 -12.45
N GLN A 488 17.98 -8.01 -13.38
CA GLN A 488 18.55 -9.34 -13.18
C GLN A 488 19.60 -9.35 -12.06
N GLU A 489 20.37 -8.26 -11.93
CA GLU A 489 21.37 -8.05 -10.90
C GLU A 489 20.78 -7.92 -9.48
N LEU A 490 19.50 -7.56 -9.35
CA LEU A 490 18.82 -7.42 -8.06
C LEU A 490 18.09 -8.71 -7.61
N LEU A 491 18.07 -9.75 -8.46
CA LEU A 491 17.39 -11.02 -8.17
C LEU A 491 17.95 -11.71 -6.93
N THR A 492 19.28 -11.80 -6.85
CA THR A 492 19.96 -12.42 -5.72
C THR A 492 19.66 -11.69 -4.40
N PRO A 493 19.83 -10.35 -4.29
CA PRO A 493 19.40 -9.60 -3.11
C PRO A 493 17.92 -9.79 -2.75
N ALA A 494 17.00 -9.77 -3.73
CA ALA A 494 15.57 -9.96 -3.47
C ALA A 494 15.25 -11.32 -2.84
N VAL A 495 15.81 -12.39 -3.41
CA VAL A 495 15.57 -13.75 -2.93
C VAL A 495 16.18 -13.95 -1.55
N CYS A 496 17.40 -13.47 -1.31
CA CYS A 496 18.02 -13.48 0.01
C CYS A 496 17.19 -12.71 1.04
N ALA A 497 16.68 -11.53 0.68
CA ALA A 497 15.80 -10.74 1.53
C ALA A 497 14.52 -11.50 1.90
N ALA A 498 13.79 -12.06 0.91
CA ALA A 498 12.59 -12.86 1.15
C ALA A 498 12.87 -14.05 2.07
N ALA A 499 13.99 -14.75 1.84
CA ALA A 499 14.41 -15.90 2.63
C ALA A 499 14.75 -15.52 4.08
N ILE A 500 15.43 -14.38 4.30
CA ILE A 500 15.68 -13.83 5.65
C ILE A 500 14.37 -13.45 6.33
N CYS A 501 13.47 -12.75 5.63
CA CYS A 501 12.18 -12.34 6.17
C CYS A 501 11.31 -13.55 6.56
N GLU A 502 11.27 -14.59 5.73
CA GLU A 502 10.57 -15.84 6.04
C GLU A 502 11.19 -16.57 7.23
N HIS A 503 12.53 -16.66 7.29
CA HIS A 503 13.25 -17.23 8.43
C HIS A 503 12.90 -16.50 9.74
N ARG A 504 12.95 -15.16 9.72
CA ARG A 504 12.61 -14.31 10.88
C ARG A 504 11.16 -14.47 11.32
N LYS A 505 10.23 -14.61 10.38
CA LYS A 505 8.81 -14.88 10.67
C LYS A 505 8.66 -16.22 11.41
N ARG A 506 9.27 -17.29 10.88
CA ARG A 506 9.26 -18.63 11.51
C ARG A 506 9.95 -18.64 12.88
N GLU A 507 11.04 -17.88 13.04
CA GLU A 507 11.72 -17.71 14.31
C GLU A 507 10.81 -17.00 15.32
N LYS A 508 10.15 -15.91 14.91
CA LYS A 508 9.19 -15.19 15.77
C LYS A 508 8.05 -16.11 16.24
N ASP A 509 7.50 -16.92 15.33
CA ASP A 509 6.47 -17.90 15.69
C ASP A 509 7.00 -18.95 16.67
N SER A 510 8.25 -19.39 16.50
CA SER A 510 8.93 -20.30 17.43
C SER A 510 9.14 -19.69 18.81
N VAL A 511 9.52 -18.41 18.88
CA VAL A 511 9.67 -17.66 20.14
C VAL A 511 8.31 -17.49 20.82
N VAL A 512 7.25 -17.14 20.08
CA VAL A 512 5.88 -17.03 20.62
C VAL A 512 5.42 -18.38 21.20
N ASN A 513 5.63 -19.47 20.46
CA ASN A 513 5.30 -20.81 20.92
C ASN A 513 6.12 -21.21 22.16
N PHE A 514 7.40 -20.87 22.18
CA PHE A 514 8.28 -21.09 23.33
C PHE A 514 7.79 -20.35 24.58
N ILE A 515 7.38 -19.08 24.47
CA ILE A 515 6.82 -18.31 25.59
C ILE A 515 5.53 -18.97 26.09
N ALA A 516 4.65 -19.38 25.17
CA ALA A 516 3.37 -19.99 25.53
C ALA A 516 3.55 -21.38 26.17
N ARG A 517 4.54 -22.16 25.73
CA ARG A 517 4.78 -23.54 26.18
C ARG A 517 6.29 -23.84 26.32
N PRO A 518 6.98 -23.33 27.36
CA PRO A 518 8.44 -23.49 27.51
C PRO A 518 8.92 -24.94 27.63
N LEU A 519 8.01 -25.87 27.97
CA LEU A 519 8.28 -27.28 28.21
C LEU A 519 8.05 -28.18 26.99
N ILE A 520 7.32 -27.72 25.98
CA ILE A 520 7.02 -28.49 24.76
C ILE A 520 7.90 -27.94 23.65
N THR A 521 9.04 -28.60 23.41
CA THR A 521 9.88 -28.29 22.26
C THR A 521 9.58 -29.28 21.15
N GLY A 522 8.96 -28.81 20.07
CA GLY A 522 9.23 -29.41 18.77
C GLY A 522 10.72 -29.26 18.44
N SER A 523 11.25 -30.10 17.56
CA SER A 523 12.60 -29.91 17.01
C SER A 523 12.64 -28.58 16.25
N VAL A 524 13.22 -27.54 16.85
CA VAL A 524 13.54 -26.32 16.10
C VAL A 524 14.72 -26.67 15.20
N GLU A 525 14.45 -26.79 13.90
CA GLU A 525 15.48 -27.07 12.89
C GLU A 525 16.60 -26.04 12.99
N ASN A 526 17.85 -26.50 12.91
CA ASN A 526 19.01 -25.62 12.96
C ASN A 526 19.08 -24.81 11.68
N ALA A 527 18.98 -25.46 10.53
CA ALA A 527 18.86 -24.81 9.23
C ALA A 527 17.44 -24.95 8.72
N GLN A 528 16.83 -23.85 8.25
CA GLN A 528 15.48 -23.87 7.70
C GLN A 528 15.56 -23.98 6.18
N LEU A 529 15.03 -25.06 5.61
CA LEU A 529 14.87 -25.14 4.16
C LEU A 529 13.71 -24.22 3.73
N ILE A 530 14.02 -23.29 2.82
CA ILE A 530 13.07 -22.33 2.28
C ILE A 530 13.09 -22.45 0.76
N HIS A 531 11.94 -22.80 0.19
CA HIS A 531 11.72 -22.78 -1.25
C HIS A 531 10.96 -21.51 -1.62
N LEU A 532 11.50 -20.78 -2.59
CA LEU A 532 10.93 -19.56 -3.11
C LEU A 532 10.77 -19.67 -4.63
N SER A 533 9.78 -19.00 -5.17
CA SER A 533 9.60 -18.81 -6.61
C SER A 533 9.40 -17.34 -6.91
N GLY A 534 9.96 -16.85 -7.99
CA GLY A 534 9.83 -15.45 -8.39
C GLY A 534 10.24 -15.21 -9.83
N THR A 535 10.34 -13.93 -10.19
CA THR A 535 11.07 -13.53 -11.39
C THR A 535 12.48 -14.14 -11.32
N GLY A 536 12.90 -14.88 -12.33
CA GLY A 536 14.21 -15.56 -12.35
C GLY A 536 14.22 -17.05 -11.97
N GLY A 537 13.09 -17.62 -11.50
CA GLY A 537 12.96 -19.08 -11.34
C GLY A 537 12.68 -19.55 -9.91
N LEU A 538 13.07 -20.80 -9.64
CA LEU A 538 12.96 -21.43 -8.32
C LEU A 538 14.26 -21.25 -7.55
N PHE A 539 14.12 -21.00 -6.26
CA PHE A 539 15.23 -20.90 -5.32
C PHE A 539 14.96 -21.82 -4.14
N ALA A 540 15.97 -22.58 -3.70
CA ALA A 540 15.89 -23.41 -2.51
C ALA A 540 17.19 -23.29 -1.72
N ALA A 541 17.11 -22.82 -0.49
CA ALA A 541 18.26 -22.70 0.39
C ALA A 541 17.96 -23.17 1.81
N HIS A 542 18.97 -23.75 2.43
CA HIS A 542 19.03 -23.85 3.88
C HIS A 542 19.49 -22.50 4.44
N VAL A 543 18.60 -21.80 5.12
CA VAL A 543 18.85 -20.48 5.72
C VAL A 543 19.15 -20.64 7.19
N MET A 544 20.29 -20.09 7.62
CA MET A 544 20.76 -20.13 9.00
C MET A 544 21.08 -18.72 9.47
N ARG A 545 20.50 -18.29 10.59
CA ARG A 545 20.99 -17.11 11.31
C ARG A 545 22.17 -17.52 12.17
N VAL A 546 23.39 -17.11 11.81
CA VAL A 546 24.65 -17.51 12.45
C VAL A 546 25.17 -16.50 13.48
N GLY A 547 24.59 -15.29 13.50
CA GLY A 547 24.85 -14.24 14.47
C GLY A 547 23.67 -13.27 14.59
N HIS A 548 23.79 -12.19 15.37
CA HIS A 548 22.67 -11.25 15.58
C HIS A 548 22.16 -10.66 14.27
N LYS A 549 23.06 -10.23 13.37
CA LYS A 549 22.70 -9.67 12.05
C LYS A 549 23.08 -10.56 10.89
N GLU A 550 23.63 -11.74 11.15
CA GLU A 550 24.39 -12.49 10.14
C GLU A 550 23.66 -13.77 9.75
N TYR A 551 23.59 -13.98 8.44
CA TYR A 551 22.92 -15.11 7.82
C TYR A 551 23.86 -15.87 6.88
N LEU A 552 23.70 -17.18 6.86
CA LEU A 552 24.37 -18.09 5.96
C LEU A 552 23.31 -18.85 5.15
N PHE A 553 23.46 -18.86 3.84
CA PHE A 553 22.67 -19.62 2.90
C PHE A 553 23.49 -20.81 2.42
N LYS A 554 22.95 -22.01 2.55
CA LYS A 554 23.52 -23.24 1.96
C LYS A 554 22.66 -23.69 0.79
N MET A 555 23.29 -23.74 -0.38
CA MET A 555 22.76 -24.16 -1.67
C MET A 555 23.40 -25.49 -2.10
N PRO A 556 22.82 -26.23 -3.08
CA PRO A 556 23.41 -27.49 -3.56
C PRO A 556 24.88 -27.38 -3.98
N TYR A 557 25.28 -26.24 -4.56
CA TYR A 557 26.63 -26.01 -5.10
C TYR A 557 27.48 -25.03 -4.28
N GLY A 558 27.06 -24.65 -3.07
CA GLY A 558 27.90 -23.83 -2.20
C GLY A 558 27.18 -22.98 -1.14
N TYR A 559 27.90 -22.00 -0.61
CA TYR A 559 27.45 -21.15 0.50
C TYR A 559 27.50 -19.67 0.13
N ALA A 560 26.61 -18.87 0.72
CA ALA A 560 26.62 -17.41 0.62
C ALA A 560 26.32 -16.76 1.98
N THR A 561 26.94 -15.62 2.27
CA THR A 561 26.72 -14.87 3.52
C THR A 561 25.97 -13.57 3.27
N ALA A 562 25.12 -13.18 4.21
CA ALA A 562 24.50 -11.86 4.22
C ALA A 562 24.46 -11.26 5.63
N ARG A 563 24.40 -9.92 5.69
CA ARG A 563 24.11 -9.19 6.92
C ARG A 563 22.80 -8.42 6.76
N TRP A 564 21.92 -8.52 7.74
CA TRP A 564 20.66 -7.78 7.78
C TRP A 564 20.65 -6.81 8.96
N THR A 565 20.35 -5.54 8.70
CA THR A 565 20.10 -4.53 9.73
C THR A 565 18.68 -4.02 9.62
N ASP A 566 17.93 -3.99 10.72
CA ASP A 566 16.60 -3.39 10.76
C ASP A 566 16.71 -1.86 10.75
N GLU A 567 15.99 -1.21 9.83
CA GLU A 567 15.84 0.26 9.77
C GLU A 567 14.41 0.72 10.13
N GLY A 568 13.45 -0.21 10.13
CA GLY A 568 12.07 0.03 10.51
C GLY A 568 11.29 -1.27 10.67
N ALA A 569 9.98 -1.18 10.91
CA ALA A 569 9.14 -2.37 11.05
C ALA A 569 9.10 -3.24 9.77
N ASP A 570 9.19 -2.58 8.63
CA ASP A 570 9.07 -3.16 7.28
C ASP A 570 10.25 -2.74 6.38
N GLU A 571 11.33 -2.22 6.98
CA GLU A 571 12.52 -1.72 6.27
C GLU A 571 13.79 -2.33 6.85
N GLY A 572 14.72 -2.69 5.98
CA GLY A 572 16.04 -3.15 6.40
C GLY A 572 17.11 -2.95 5.34
N LEU A 573 18.35 -2.97 5.80
CA LEU A 573 19.54 -2.92 4.99
C LEU A 573 20.13 -4.32 4.86
N LEU A 574 20.17 -4.83 3.63
CA LEU A 574 20.78 -6.11 3.30
C LEU A 574 22.17 -5.87 2.72
N GLU A 575 23.19 -6.39 3.40
CA GLU A 575 24.55 -6.43 2.88
C GLU A 575 24.83 -7.83 2.30
N LEU A 576 25.17 -7.87 1.02
CA LEU A 576 25.54 -9.07 0.27
C LEU A 576 26.78 -8.75 -0.56
N ASP A 577 27.82 -9.58 -0.45
CA ASP A 577 29.07 -9.41 -1.22
C ASP A 577 29.68 -8.00 -1.10
N GLY A 578 29.67 -7.43 0.12
CA GLY A 578 30.17 -6.09 0.40
C GLY A 578 29.33 -4.93 -0.19
N ARG A 579 28.21 -5.23 -0.86
CA ARG A 579 27.25 -4.25 -1.35
C ARG A 579 26.06 -4.15 -0.42
N GLN A 580 25.54 -2.93 -0.26
CA GLN A 580 24.37 -2.66 0.56
C GLN A 580 23.16 -2.42 -0.35
N HIS A 581 22.05 -3.06 0.01
CA HIS A 581 20.77 -2.97 -0.68
C HIS A 581 19.69 -2.53 0.31
N LYS A 582 18.94 -1.50 -0.03
CA LYS A 582 17.79 -1.07 0.77
C LYS A 582 16.59 -1.96 0.45
N ILE A 583 16.04 -2.57 1.49
CA ILE A 583 14.91 -3.49 1.40
C ILE A 583 13.69 -2.88 2.09
N VAL A 584 12.57 -2.85 1.38
CA VAL A 584 11.25 -2.58 1.97
C VAL A 584 10.35 -3.78 1.71
N THR A 585 9.67 -4.27 2.74
CA THR A 585 8.83 -5.48 2.66
C THR A 585 7.37 -5.17 2.90
N GLU A 586 6.46 -5.72 2.10
CA GLU A 586 5.04 -5.80 2.42
C GLU A 586 4.67 -7.28 2.64
N PRO A 587 4.59 -7.75 3.89
CA PRO A 587 4.33 -9.16 4.16
C PRO A 587 2.88 -9.52 3.79
N LYS A 588 2.71 -10.55 2.94
CA LYS A 588 1.43 -11.24 2.73
C LYS A 588 1.55 -12.70 3.20
N SER A 589 0.44 -13.35 3.49
CA SER A 589 0.42 -14.68 4.11
C SER A 589 1.13 -15.78 3.31
N ALA A 590 1.24 -15.64 1.98
CA ALA A 590 1.82 -16.62 1.06
C ALA A 590 2.88 -16.06 0.10
N GLU A 591 3.22 -14.77 0.18
CA GLU A 591 4.19 -14.12 -0.70
C GLU A 591 4.86 -12.93 -0.01
N TRP A 592 6.10 -12.67 -0.41
CA TRP A 592 6.90 -11.52 -0.02
C TRP A 592 6.91 -10.51 -1.17
N ARG A 593 6.35 -9.34 -0.92
CA ARG A 593 6.46 -8.19 -1.83
C ARG A 593 7.62 -7.33 -1.36
N LEU A 594 8.57 -7.10 -2.25
CA LEU A 594 9.85 -6.49 -1.92
C LEU A 594 10.10 -5.29 -2.81
N TYR A 595 10.69 -4.25 -2.24
CA TYR A 595 11.42 -3.22 -2.96
C TYR A 595 12.90 -3.41 -2.66
N VAL A 596 13.68 -3.68 -3.69
CA VAL A 596 15.14 -3.77 -3.61
C VAL A 596 15.70 -2.57 -4.35
N ASP A 597 16.31 -1.64 -3.62
CA ASP A 597 16.84 -0.38 -4.18
C ASP A 597 15.79 0.38 -5.01
N GLY A 598 14.53 0.31 -4.60
CA GLY A 598 13.39 0.94 -5.28
C GLY A 598 12.72 0.10 -6.37
N HIS A 599 13.28 -1.05 -6.76
CA HIS A 599 12.68 -1.95 -7.74
C HIS A 599 11.74 -2.96 -7.08
N PHE A 600 10.54 -3.10 -7.63
CA PHE A 600 9.50 -3.98 -7.09
C PHE A 600 9.63 -5.42 -7.60
N THR A 601 9.50 -6.39 -6.70
CA THR A 601 9.33 -7.81 -7.05
C THR A 601 8.44 -8.55 -6.07
N VAL A 602 7.89 -9.67 -6.54
CA VAL A 602 7.11 -10.61 -5.72
C VAL A 602 7.84 -11.94 -5.68
N ILE A 603 8.18 -12.38 -4.48
CA ILE A 603 8.80 -13.68 -4.21
C ILE A 603 7.82 -14.52 -3.41
N ARG A 604 7.33 -15.61 -3.99
CA ARG A 604 6.33 -16.49 -3.39
C ARG A 604 7.00 -17.62 -2.63
N LEU A 605 6.43 -17.95 -1.48
CA LEU A 605 6.81 -19.18 -0.78
C LEU A 605 6.26 -20.37 -1.57
N VAL A 606 7.10 -21.36 -1.81
CA VAL A 606 6.66 -22.65 -2.35
C VAL A 606 6.71 -23.62 -1.18
N ASP A 607 5.56 -24.07 -0.68
CA ASP A 607 5.54 -25.20 0.26
C ASP A 607 5.72 -26.49 -0.56
N ARG A 608 6.95 -26.73 -1.06
CA ARG A 608 7.34 -28.05 -1.59
C ARG A 608 7.70 -28.97 -0.44
N GLY A 609 7.27 -30.20 -0.51
CA GLY A 609 7.58 -31.26 0.42
C GLY A 609 6.87 -31.19 1.76
N VAL A 610 5.88 -30.31 1.97
CA VAL A 610 5.22 -30.16 3.29
C VAL A 610 3.71 -30.05 3.16
N VAL A 611 3.00 -30.94 3.82
CA VAL A 611 1.53 -30.95 3.91
C VAL A 611 1.11 -30.29 5.22
N ARG A 612 0.29 -29.23 5.16
CA ARG A 612 -0.15 -28.47 6.35
C ARG A 612 -1.65 -28.57 6.61
N ALA A 613 -2.03 -28.41 7.87
CA ALA A 613 -3.42 -28.33 8.29
C ALA A 613 -4.05 -27.00 7.86
N PRO A 614 -5.21 -26.98 7.15
CA PRO A 614 -5.81 -25.74 6.67
C PRO A 614 -6.44 -24.89 7.78
N ALA A 615 -6.78 -25.52 8.90
CA ALA A 615 -7.46 -24.91 10.04
C ALA A 615 -7.11 -25.68 11.32
N PRO A 616 -7.37 -25.12 12.52
CA PRO A 616 -7.24 -25.87 13.76
C PRO A 616 -8.27 -27.02 13.79
N ALA A 617 -7.79 -28.25 13.99
CA ALA A 617 -8.61 -29.45 13.84
C ALA A 617 -8.02 -30.64 14.62
N ILE A 618 -8.76 -31.75 14.69
CA ILE A 618 -8.27 -33.05 15.15
C ILE A 618 -8.06 -33.95 13.94
N VAL A 619 -6.92 -34.62 13.83
CA VAL A 619 -6.66 -35.59 12.76
C VAL A 619 -7.50 -36.84 13.01
N THR A 620 -8.51 -37.12 12.17
CA THR A 620 -9.38 -38.30 12.34
C THR A 620 -8.86 -39.51 11.56
N ALA A 621 -8.24 -39.29 10.39
CA ALA A 621 -7.66 -40.36 9.59
C ALA A 621 -6.41 -39.89 8.82
N ILE A 622 -5.47 -40.82 8.63
CA ILE A 622 -4.31 -40.68 7.76
C ILE A 622 -4.44 -41.75 6.67
N HIS A 623 -4.39 -41.34 5.41
CA HIS A 623 -4.65 -42.19 4.24
C HIS A 623 -3.38 -42.64 3.52
N VAL A 624 -2.22 -42.23 4.03
CA VAL A 624 -0.91 -42.49 3.43
C VAL A 624 0.10 -42.97 4.47
N GLN A 625 1.18 -43.61 4.02
CA GLN A 625 2.24 -44.14 4.88
C GLN A 625 3.62 -43.62 4.45
N PRO A 626 4.61 -43.52 5.36
CA PRO A 626 5.99 -43.24 4.98
C PRO A 626 6.51 -44.22 3.92
N GLY A 627 7.19 -43.73 2.90
CA GLY A 627 7.65 -44.45 1.72
C GLY A 627 6.62 -44.57 0.59
N GLN A 628 5.38 -44.13 0.79
CA GLN A 628 4.33 -44.21 -0.22
C GLN A 628 4.47 -43.11 -1.28
N ASP A 629 4.41 -43.49 -2.54
CA ASP A 629 4.30 -42.61 -3.70
C ASP A 629 2.87 -42.03 -3.80
N ILE A 630 2.74 -40.72 -3.96
CA ILE A 630 1.48 -39.99 -4.02
C ILE A 630 1.42 -39.07 -5.25
N ALA A 631 0.25 -38.98 -5.86
CA ALA A 631 -0.02 -38.09 -6.99
C ALA A 631 -0.78 -36.83 -6.53
N VAL A 632 -0.73 -35.78 -7.37
CA VAL A 632 -1.54 -34.56 -7.17
C VAL A 632 -3.01 -34.94 -7.06
N GLY A 633 -3.68 -34.42 -6.03
CA GLY A 633 -5.10 -34.67 -5.76
C GLY A 633 -5.37 -35.86 -4.84
N ASP A 634 -4.37 -36.70 -4.53
CA ASP A 634 -4.53 -37.81 -3.61
C ASP A 634 -4.93 -37.32 -2.22
N ARG A 635 -5.90 -37.99 -1.59
CA ARG A 635 -6.31 -37.65 -0.22
C ARG A 635 -5.28 -38.16 0.77
N LEU A 636 -4.70 -37.26 1.56
CA LEU A 636 -3.62 -37.57 2.49
C LEU A 636 -4.12 -37.68 3.93
N PHE A 637 -4.99 -36.74 4.35
CA PHE A 637 -5.53 -36.69 5.72
C PHE A 637 -7.03 -36.42 5.72
N THR A 638 -7.68 -36.79 6.81
CA THR A 638 -9.00 -36.28 7.19
C THR A 638 -8.89 -35.64 8.56
N LEU A 639 -9.38 -34.42 8.64
CA LEU A 639 -9.39 -33.61 9.84
C LEU A 639 -10.85 -33.36 10.27
N GLU A 640 -11.10 -33.23 11.56
CA GLU A 640 -12.38 -32.77 12.09
C GLU A 640 -12.21 -31.39 12.72
N ALA A 641 -12.94 -30.42 12.18
CA ALA A 641 -13.07 -29.08 12.73
C ALA A 641 -14.55 -28.72 12.78
N MET A 642 -15.02 -28.18 13.91
CA MET A 642 -16.42 -27.75 14.08
C MET A 642 -17.46 -28.84 13.72
N LYS A 643 -17.18 -30.11 14.08
CA LYS A 643 -18.01 -31.29 13.74
C LYS A 643 -18.14 -31.58 12.24
N MET A 644 -17.28 -31.00 11.41
CA MET A 644 -17.23 -31.21 9.97
C MET A 644 -15.89 -31.87 9.60
N GLU A 645 -15.96 -32.83 8.69
CA GLU A 645 -14.76 -33.44 8.12
C GLU A 645 -14.18 -32.55 7.01
N LEU A 646 -12.86 -32.37 7.05
CA LEU A 646 -12.08 -31.65 6.06
C LEU A 646 -11.03 -32.61 5.49
N ALA A 647 -11.08 -32.83 4.17
CA ALA A 647 -10.06 -33.59 3.47
C ALA A 647 -8.85 -32.71 3.17
N VAL A 648 -7.65 -33.20 3.46
CA VAL A 648 -6.41 -32.60 3.00
C VAL A 648 -5.85 -33.46 1.87
N THR A 649 -5.75 -32.87 0.69
CA THR A 649 -5.27 -33.53 -0.53
C THR A 649 -3.86 -33.07 -0.90
N ALA A 650 -3.13 -33.91 -1.61
CA ALA A 650 -1.81 -33.62 -2.14
C ALA A 650 -1.91 -32.49 -3.18
N THR A 651 -1.13 -31.42 -3.00
CA THR A 651 -1.01 -30.32 -3.97
C THR A 651 0.09 -30.56 -5.01
N GLU A 652 0.97 -31.54 -4.76
CA GLU A 652 2.06 -31.97 -5.62
C GLU A 652 2.26 -33.49 -5.49
N GLY A 653 2.91 -34.12 -6.47
CA GLY A 653 3.30 -35.53 -6.40
C GLY A 653 4.65 -35.72 -5.70
N GLY A 654 4.83 -36.83 -4.99
CA GLY A 654 6.05 -37.12 -4.25
C GLY A 654 5.98 -38.42 -3.46
N VAL A 655 7.06 -38.76 -2.77
CA VAL A 655 7.10 -39.88 -1.82
C VAL A 655 6.93 -39.34 -0.41
N VAL A 656 5.95 -39.84 0.35
CA VAL A 656 5.77 -39.46 1.77
C VAL A 656 7.02 -39.84 2.56
N GLU A 657 7.80 -38.86 2.99
CA GLU A 657 9.04 -39.09 3.74
C GLU A 657 8.73 -39.40 5.20
N LYS A 658 7.85 -38.59 5.81
CA LYS A 658 7.55 -38.67 7.24
C LYS A 658 6.15 -38.14 7.54
N LEU A 659 5.44 -38.83 8.44
CA LEU A 659 4.23 -38.32 9.08
C LEU A 659 4.60 -37.64 10.39
N GLU A 660 4.15 -36.40 10.60
CA GLU A 660 4.42 -35.62 11.83
C GLU A 660 3.27 -35.76 12.86
N VAL A 661 2.20 -36.45 12.48
CA VAL A 661 0.98 -36.61 13.29
C VAL A 661 0.49 -38.06 13.25
N PHE A 662 -0.37 -38.40 14.21
CA PHE A 662 -1.10 -39.66 14.29
C PHE A 662 -2.61 -39.39 14.46
N PRO A 663 -3.52 -40.34 14.13
CA PRO A 663 -4.95 -40.18 14.39
C PRO A 663 -5.23 -39.83 15.86
N GLY A 664 -6.04 -38.79 16.08
CA GLY A 664 -6.30 -38.17 17.39
C GLY A 664 -5.41 -36.96 17.71
N SER A 665 -4.40 -36.66 16.89
CA SER A 665 -3.54 -35.47 17.08
C SER A 665 -4.34 -34.19 16.90
N GLN A 666 -4.21 -33.25 17.84
CA GLN A 666 -4.76 -31.90 17.69
C GLN A 666 -3.76 -30.99 16.98
N VAL A 667 -4.18 -30.38 15.88
CA VAL A 667 -3.36 -29.52 15.02
C VAL A 667 -3.92 -28.10 14.97
N PHE A 668 -3.06 -27.11 14.80
CA PHE A 668 -3.42 -25.71 14.58
C PHE A 668 -3.35 -25.37 13.07
N ALA A 669 -3.97 -24.27 12.64
CA ALA A 669 -3.86 -23.81 11.26
C ALA A 669 -2.39 -23.61 10.85
N GLY A 670 -1.98 -24.21 9.74
CA GLY A 670 -0.59 -24.21 9.26
C GLY A 670 0.33 -25.25 9.90
N GLY A 671 -0.16 -26.01 10.89
CA GLY A 671 0.59 -27.11 11.52
C GLY A 671 0.96 -28.20 10.52
N ILE A 672 2.17 -28.76 10.62
CA ILE A 672 2.68 -29.76 9.67
C ILE A 672 2.02 -31.11 9.92
N LEU A 673 1.51 -31.74 8.87
CA LEU A 673 0.90 -33.07 8.88
C LEU A 673 1.85 -34.14 8.33
N ALA A 674 2.51 -33.87 7.20
CA ALA A 674 3.49 -34.75 6.58
C ALA A 674 4.58 -33.98 5.86
N ARG A 675 5.71 -34.65 5.65
CA ARG A 675 6.78 -34.25 4.73
C ARG A 675 6.83 -35.19 3.54
N LEU A 676 7.05 -34.65 2.35
CA LEU A 676 7.15 -35.35 1.08
C LEU A 676 8.53 -35.10 0.48
N ARG A 677 9.08 -36.13 -0.15
CA ARG A 677 10.28 -36.07 -0.99
C ARG A 677 9.83 -36.03 -2.46
N ALA A 678 10.23 -35.02 -3.21
CA ALA A 678 9.89 -34.91 -4.63
C ALA A 678 10.45 -36.08 -5.46
N HIS A 679 9.82 -36.36 -6.62
CA HIS A 679 10.22 -37.47 -7.50
C HIS A 679 11.56 -37.30 -8.20
N ASP A 680 12.00 -36.07 -8.43
CA ASP A 680 13.36 -35.67 -8.78
C ASP A 680 13.40 -34.13 -8.70
N GLU A 681 14.57 -33.55 -8.43
CA GLU A 681 14.81 -32.11 -8.45
C GLU A 681 14.66 -31.60 -9.89
N GLU A 682 13.44 -31.27 -10.31
CA GLU A 682 13.24 -30.61 -11.60
C GLU A 682 14.00 -29.28 -11.61
N SER A 683 14.97 -29.25 -12.52
CA SER A 683 15.81 -28.13 -12.91
C SER A 683 14.98 -26.90 -13.29
N GLY A 684 14.56 -26.13 -12.30
CA GLY A 684 14.34 -24.71 -12.49
C GLY A 684 15.69 -24.07 -12.82
N THR A 685 15.70 -23.03 -13.65
CA THR A 685 16.90 -22.21 -13.85
C THR A 685 17.42 -21.77 -12.49
N GLU A 686 18.49 -22.39 -12.02
CA GLU A 686 19.02 -22.11 -10.68
C GLU A 686 19.56 -20.70 -10.65
N MET A 687 19.00 -19.89 -9.75
CA MET A 687 19.47 -18.54 -9.52
C MET A 687 20.89 -18.61 -8.96
N ARG A 688 21.86 -18.06 -9.72
CA ARG A 688 23.27 -18.02 -9.32
C ARG A 688 23.46 -16.96 -8.24
N ILE A 689 23.47 -17.40 -6.98
CA ILE A 689 24.02 -16.60 -5.88
C ILE A 689 25.55 -16.74 -5.91
N PRO A 690 26.33 -15.66 -5.71
CA PRO A 690 27.77 -15.77 -5.55
C PRO A 690 28.10 -16.80 -4.46
N VAL A 691 28.77 -17.87 -4.88
CA VAL A 691 29.25 -18.91 -3.98
C VAL A 691 30.58 -18.44 -3.41
N LEU A 692 30.79 -18.63 -2.11
CA LEU A 692 32.08 -18.38 -1.48
C LEU A 692 33.18 -19.19 -2.19
N GLU A 693 34.20 -18.50 -2.71
CA GLU A 693 35.34 -19.15 -3.37
C GLU A 693 36.14 -20.02 -2.39
N GLN A 694 36.18 -19.62 -1.11
CA GLN A 694 36.90 -20.31 -0.04
C GLN A 694 36.00 -20.43 1.19
N PHE A 695 35.36 -21.60 1.36
CA PHE A 695 34.52 -21.88 2.52
C PHE A 695 35.13 -22.97 3.44
N PRO A 696 35.11 -22.77 4.77
CA PRO A 696 34.83 -21.51 5.47
C PRO A 696 36.10 -20.64 5.53
N ALA A 697 35.99 -19.36 5.17
CA ALA A 697 37.04 -18.37 5.43
C ALA A 697 37.30 -18.25 6.94
N PRO A 698 38.50 -17.85 7.40
CA PRO A 698 38.87 -17.81 8.83
C PRO A 698 37.87 -17.07 9.72
N ASP A 699 37.38 -15.92 9.28
CA ASP A 699 36.42 -15.07 9.98
C ASP A 699 35.03 -15.69 10.02
N LEU A 700 34.62 -16.39 8.96
CA LEU A 700 33.38 -17.15 8.91
C LEU A 700 33.46 -18.41 9.78
N ALA A 701 34.59 -19.11 9.78
CA ALA A 701 34.82 -20.25 10.67
C ALA A 701 34.68 -19.83 12.14
N LEU A 702 35.27 -18.68 12.53
CA LEU A 702 35.13 -18.14 13.88
C LEU A 702 33.66 -17.82 14.21
N ARG A 703 32.96 -17.16 13.29
CA ARG A 703 31.52 -16.86 13.44
C ARG A 703 30.66 -18.10 13.57
N LEU A 704 30.94 -19.18 12.83
CA LEU A 704 30.22 -20.44 12.96
C LEU A 704 30.42 -21.05 14.35
N LEU A 705 31.64 -21.06 14.88
CA LEU A 705 31.90 -21.57 16.24
C LEU A 705 31.24 -20.70 17.32
N GLU A 706 31.27 -19.37 17.17
CA GLU A 706 30.56 -18.44 18.07
C GLU A 706 29.02 -18.62 17.96
N GLY A 707 28.50 -18.85 16.76
CA GLY A 707 27.09 -19.15 16.52
C GLY A 707 26.60 -20.40 17.25
N VAL A 708 27.39 -21.48 17.24
CA VAL A 708 27.10 -22.71 18.01
C VAL A 708 27.01 -22.39 19.51
N MET A 709 27.93 -21.57 20.03
CA MET A 709 27.96 -21.16 21.44
C MET A 709 26.72 -20.37 21.84
N LEU A 710 26.26 -19.47 20.99
CA LEU A 710 25.16 -18.55 21.26
C LEU A 710 23.78 -19.15 20.92
N GLY A 711 23.72 -20.40 20.48
CA GLY A 711 22.44 -21.06 20.16
C GLY A 711 21.80 -20.50 18.89
N TYR A 712 22.62 -20.01 17.97
CA TYR A 712 22.26 -19.70 16.60
C TYR A 712 22.10 -20.98 15.75
N ASP A 713 21.77 -20.81 14.48
CA ASP A 713 21.25 -21.84 13.57
C ASP A 713 22.32 -22.73 12.92
N VAL A 714 23.52 -22.72 13.47
CA VAL A 714 24.64 -23.49 12.90
C VAL A 714 24.36 -25.00 12.97
N GLY A 715 24.39 -25.65 11.81
CA GLY A 715 24.26 -27.10 11.65
C GLY A 715 25.53 -27.86 12.04
N GLU A 716 25.41 -29.18 12.20
CA GLU A 716 26.54 -30.04 12.57
C GLU A 716 27.62 -30.06 11.48
N ALA A 717 27.22 -30.16 10.20
CA ALA A 717 28.16 -30.12 9.07
C ALA A 717 28.94 -28.80 9.00
N GLU A 718 28.26 -27.66 9.19
CA GLU A 718 28.89 -26.34 9.17
C GLU A 718 29.82 -26.14 10.37
N GLN A 719 29.45 -26.69 11.54
CA GLN A 719 30.34 -26.73 12.69
C GLN A 719 31.60 -27.55 12.37
N GLU A 720 31.46 -28.77 11.87
CA GLU A 720 32.61 -29.64 11.54
C GLU A 720 33.54 -28.96 10.54
N LEU A 721 33.00 -28.33 9.50
CA LEU A 721 33.79 -27.56 8.53
C LEU A 721 34.58 -26.42 9.18
N ALA A 722 33.96 -25.66 10.09
CA ALA A 722 34.65 -24.62 10.83
C ALA A 722 35.77 -25.18 11.72
N GLN A 723 35.52 -26.32 12.39
CA GLN A 723 36.52 -26.97 13.22
C GLN A 723 37.71 -27.49 12.40
N HIS A 724 37.45 -28.12 11.26
CA HIS A 724 38.49 -28.54 10.32
C HIS A 724 39.31 -27.35 9.83
N ARG A 725 38.66 -26.20 9.56
CA ARG A 725 39.35 -24.99 9.13
C ARG A 725 40.31 -24.44 10.18
N PHE A 726 39.91 -24.44 11.45
CA PHE A 726 40.78 -24.07 12.57
C PHE A 726 41.91 -25.08 12.80
N ALA A 727 41.65 -26.38 12.61
CA ALA A 727 42.66 -27.42 12.72
C ALA A 727 43.74 -27.30 11.62
N ALA A 728 43.35 -26.85 10.43
CA ALA A 728 44.23 -26.58 9.30
C ALA A 728 44.70 -25.11 9.22
N ALA A 729 44.60 -24.34 10.31
CA ALA A 729 44.93 -22.93 10.32
C ALA A 729 46.43 -22.69 10.03
N ALA A 730 46.72 -21.71 9.17
CA ALA A 730 48.05 -21.14 9.01
C ALA A 730 48.13 -19.82 9.78
N TRP A 731 49.27 -19.56 10.44
CA TRP A 731 49.43 -18.36 11.27
C TRP A 731 49.20 -17.06 10.50
N ASP A 732 49.81 -16.91 9.32
CA ASP A 732 49.73 -15.67 8.55
C ASP A 732 48.28 -15.30 8.19
N GLU A 733 47.43 -16.31 8.00
CA GLU A 733 46.02 -16.14 7.68
C GLU A 733 45.15 -15.82 8.92
N PHE A 734 45.40 -16.48 10.05
CA PHE A 734 44.58 -16.33 11.25
C PHE A 734 45.09 -15.26 12.23
N SER A 735 46.34 -14.81 12.10
CA SER A 735 46.93 -13.80 12.97
C SER A 735 46.11 -12.51 13.07
N PRO A 736 45.43 -12.00 12.01
CA PRO A 736 44.59 -10.81 12.12
C PRO A 736 43.34 -11.01 12.99
N LEU A 737 42.90 -12.26 13.19
CA LEU A 737 41.69 -12.62 13.94
C LEU A 737 41.97 -13.03 15.39
N VAL A 738 43.23 -13.03 15.83
CA VAL A 738 43.59 -13.43 17.20
C VAL A 738 42.82 -12.64 18.27
N PRO A 739 42.64 -11.30 18.17
CA PRO A 739 41.84 -10.56 19.14
C PRO A 739 40.38 -11.02 19.21
N GLU A 740 39.77 -11.32 18.06
CA GLU A 740 38.42 -11.87 17.95
C GLU A 740 38.35 -13.27 18.59
N VAL A 741 39.33 -14.14 18.31
CA VAL A 741 39.42 -15.48 18.91
C VAL A 741 39.49 -15.39 20.44
N PHE A 742 40.34 -14.51 20.98
CA PHE A 742 40.44 -14.28 22.42
C PHE A 742 39.10 -13.86 23.01
N ARG A 743 38.43 -12.89 22.37
CA ARG A 743 37.13 -12.39 22.80
C ARG A 743 36.07 -13.50 22.78
N THR A 744 36.02 -14.32 21.73
CA THR A 744 35.10 -15.46 21.66
C THR A 744 35.37 -16.49 22.76
N VAL A 745 36.65 -16.77 23.10
CA VAL A 745 36.98 -17.65 24.24
C VAL A 745 36.51 -17.07 25.58
N VAL A 746 36.65 -15.75 25.79
CA VAL A 746 36.10 -15.07 26.96
C VAL A 746 34.58 -15.21 27.02
N HIS A 747 33.88 -15.05 25.90
CA HIS A 747 32.43 -15.28 25.84
C HIS A 747 32.07 -16.74 26.13
N PHE A 748 32.90 -17.71 25.71
CA PHE A 748 32.71 -19.14 26.06
C PHE A 748 32.82 -19.40 27.56
N ALA A 749 33.74 -18.72 28.25
CA ALA A 749 33.85 -18.79 29.70
C ALA A 749 32.59 -18.24 30.38
N ALA A 750 32.15 -17.03 30.00
CA ALA A 750 30.90 -16.44 30.52
C ALA A 750 29.67 -17.34 30.27
N ALA A 751 29.55 -17.89 29.06
CA ALA A 751 28.50 -18.85 28.72
C ALA A 751 28.59 -20.14 29.56
N SER A 752 29.79 -20.58 29.92
CA SER A 752 29.99 -21.77 30.77
C SER A 752 29.59 -21.51 32.23
N GLU A 753 29.81 -20.30 32.73
CA GLU A 753 29.37 -19.91 34.08
C GLU A 753 27.85 -19.93 34.20
N ILE A 754 27.12 -19.34 33.25
CA ILE A 754 25.64 -19.29 33.29
C ILE A 754 24.99 -20.67 33.08
N LEU A 755 25.71 -21.60 32.44
CA LEU A 755 25.25 -22.96 32.18
C LEU A 755 25.81 -23.99 33.18
N SER A 756 26.59 -23.54 34.17
CA SER A 756 27.27 -24.42 35.11
C SER A 756 26.25 -25.26 35.90
N PRO A 757 26.40 -26.60 35.92
CA PRO A 757 25.57 -27.48 36.75
C PRO A 757 26.06 -27.50 38.21
N HIS A 758 27.19 -26.86 38.52
CA HIS A 758 27.74 -26.86 39.86
C HIS A 758 26.91 -25.96 40.81
N PRO A 759 26.49 -26.48 41.98
CA PRO A 759 25.76 -25.67 42.96
C PRO A 759 26.65 -24.55 43.50
N LYS A 760 26.26 -23.30 43.30
CA LYS A 760 27.02 -22.10 43.77
C LYS A 760 26.15 -21.08 44.50
N PHE A 761 24.84 -21.05 44.23
CA PHE A 761 23.95 -19.98 44.68
C PHE A 761 23.01 -20.45 45.79
N PRO A 762 22.96 -19.78 46.95
CA PRO A 762 22.02 -20.13 48.02
C PRO A 762 20.56 -19.90 47.58
N SER A 763 19.65 -20.80 47.96
CA SER A 763 18.21 -20.62 47.79
C SER A 763 17.60 -19.73 48.88
N GLU A 764 16.60 -18.91 48.55
CA GLU A 764 15.81 -18.11 49.50
C GLU A 764 15.00 -18.95 50.50
N THR A 765 14.75 -20.23 50.20
CA THR A 765 14.06 -21.16 51.11
C THR A 765 15.02 -22.22 51.62
N ALA A 766 15.06 -22.40 52.95
CA ALA A 766 15.92 -23.37 53.63
C ALA A 766 15.71 -24.84 53.18
N ALA A 767 14.57 -25.13 52.56
CA ALA A 767 14.22 -26.46 52.05
C ALA A 767 14.81 -26.81 50.66
N ALA A 768 15.29 -25.83 49.89
CA ALA A 768 15.70 -26.05 48.48
C ALA A 768 17.22 -26.05 48.23
N GLY A 769 18.05 -25.87 49.27
CA GLY A 769 19.51 -26.03 49.20
C GLY A 769 20.26 -25.03 48.30
N VAL A 770 21.50 -25.35 47.94
CA VAL A 770 22.33 -24.58 46.98
C VAL A 770 21.93 -24.95 45.56
N ARG A 771 21.67 -23.95 44.72
CA ARG A 771 21.26 -24.08 43.32
C ARG A 771 22.43 -23.83 42.37
N SER A 772 22.38 -24.46 41.21
CA SER A 772 23.32 -24.19 40.12
C SER A 772 22.84 -23.03 39.25
N ALA A 773 23.76 -22.36 38.53
CA ALA A 773 23.44 -21.36 37.52
C ALA A 773 22.41 -21.91 36.50
N ARG A 774 22.65 -23.13 36.03
CA ARG A 774 21.78 -23.86 35.10
C ARG A 774 20.35 -24.03 35.64
N THR A 775 20.22 -24.37 36.92
CA THR A 775 18.90 -24.55 37.55
C THR A 775 18.15 -23.22 37.64
N ILE A 776 18.84 -22.13 37.97
CA ILE A 776 18.24 -20.79 38.04
C ILE A 776 17.81 -20.33 36.65
N LEU A 777 18.69 -20.44 35.66
CA LEU A 777 18.39 -20.05 34.27
C LEU A 777 17.24 -20.87 33.67
N THR A 778 17.16 -22.17 34.00
CA THR A 778 16.04 -23.02 33.57
C THR A 778 14.71 -22.55 34.15
N ASP A 779 14.69 -22.04 35.38
CA ASP A 779 13.49 -21.49 35.99
C ASP A 779 13.09 -20.14 35.41
N VAL A 780 14.06 -19.27 35.08
CA VAL A 780 13.83 -18.03 34.31
C VAL A 780 13.19 -18.35 32.96
N ILE A 781 13.72 -19.34 32.24
CA ILE A 781 13.16 -19.81 30.96
C ILE A 781 11.73 -20.34 31.12
N ARG A 782 11.43 -21.05 32.22
CA ARG A 782 10.09 -21.58 32.50
C ARG A 782 9.09 -20.50 32.91
N ARG A 783 9.56 -19.39 33.45
CA ARG A 783 8.76 -18.27 33.95
C ARG A 783 9.36 -16.97 33.40
N PRO A 784 9.16 -16.64 32.12
CA PRO A 784 9.78 -15.46 31.50
C PRO A 784 9.36 -14.13 32.17
N ASN A 785 8.27 -14.11 32.95
CA ASN A 785 7.86 -12.97 33.79
C ASN A 785 8.56 -12.93 35.17
N LEU A 786 9.55 -13.78 35.42
CA LEU A 786 10.33 -13.74 36.66
C LEU A 786 11.05 -12.39 36.72
N ASN A 787 11.04 -11.74 37.89
CA ASN A 787 11.73 -10.48 38.07
C ASN A 787 13.25 -10.71 37.98
N LEU A 788 13.85 -10.37 36.82
CA LEU A 788 15.26 -10.59 36.53
C LEU A 788 16.19 -9.82 37.48
N HIS A 789 15.68 -8.78 38.15
CA HIS A 789 16.40 -8.06 39.22
C HIS A 789 16.62 -8.91 40.48
N GLN A 790 15.99 -10.09 40.60
CA GLN A 790 16.21 -11.05 41.69
C GLN A 790 17.30 -12.08 41.38
N LEU A 791 17.94 -12.01 40.21
CA LEU A 791 19.07 -12.88 39.90
C LEU A 791 20.30 -12.50 40.74
N PRO A 792 21.09 -13.48 41.22
CA PRO A 792 22.34 -13.21 41.91
C PRO A 792 23.27 -12.35 41.05
N ALA A 793 23.94 -11.35 41.64
CA ALA A 793 24.84 -10.45 40.91
C ALA A 793 25.94 -11.20 40.12
N ASP A 794 26.47 -12.27 40.72
CA ASP A 794 27.45 -13.18 40.11
C ASP A 794 26.91 -13.95 38.89
N LEU A 795 25.59 -14.06 38.73
CA LEU A 795 24.94 -14.64 37.56
C LEU A 795 24.55 -13.57 36.53
N VAL A 796 24.27 -12.34 36.98
CA VAL A 796 23.92 -11.19 36.12
C VAL A 796 25.10 -10.78 35.25
N ARG A 797 26.29 -10.61 35.84
CA ARG A 797 27.50 -10.16 35.14
C ARG A 797 27.81 -10.97 33.86
N PRO A 798 27.92 -12.31 33.89
CA PRO A 798 28.19 -13.09 32.67
C PRO A 798 27.03 -13.07 31.66
N ILE A 799 25.78 -12.85 32.11
CA ILE A 799 24.64 -12.66 31.18
C ILE A 799 24.79 -11.33 30.44
N GLU A 800 25.04 -10.23 31.17
CA GLU A 800 25.23 -8.89 30.58
C GLU A 800 26.42 -8.84 29.62
N GLN A 801 27.48 -9.61 29.88
CA GLN A 801 28.60 -9.77 28.94
C GLN A 801 28.20 -10.40 27.61
N LEU A 802 27.18 -11.27 27.59
CA LEU A 802 26.72 -11.96 26.38
C LEU A 802 25.60 -11.21 25.64
N LEU A 803 24.83 -10.35 26.32
CA LEU A 803 23.70 -9.63 25.74
C LEU A 803 24.04 -8.87 24.44
N PRO A 804 25.19 -8.17 24.33
CA PRO A 804 25.54 -7.45 23.10
C PRO A 804 25.64 -8.35 21.85
N LEU A 805 25.97 -9.64 22.03
CA LEU A 805 26.03 -10.63 20.94
C LEU A 805 24.65 -11.05 20.42
N TYR A 806 23.60 -10.65 21.14
CA TYR A 806 22.20 -10.79 20.74
C TYR A 806 21.54 -9.46 20.40
N GLY A 807 22.29 -8.35 20.45
CA GLY A 807 21.81 -7.00 20.16
C GLY A 807 21.07 -6.31 21.31
N LEU A 808 21.23 -6.77 22.55
CA LEU A 808 20.70 -6.13 23.75
C LEU A 808 21.84 -5.61 24.61
N PHE A 809 21.57 -4.63 25.48
CA PHE A 809 22.58 -4.08 26.40
C PHE A 809 22.22 -4.32 27.86
N HIS A 810 20.94 -4.49 28.18
CA HIS A 810 20.46 -4.62 29.55
C HIS A 810 19.44 -5.76 29.73
N LEU A 811 19.33 -6.27 30.96
CA LEU A 811 18.43 -7.37 31.32
C LEU A 811 16.96 -6.96 31.46
N ASP A 812 16.66 -5.67 31.54
CA ASP A 812 15.33 -5.11 31.77
C ASP A 812 14.58 -4.70 30.48
N GLU A 813 15.08 -5.10 29.31
CA GLU A 813 14.49 -4.79 27.99
C GLU A 813 13.14 -5.50 27.68
N GLY A 814 12.49 -6.08 28.69
CA GLY A 814 11.12 -6.59 28.61
C GLY A 814 10.94 -7.69 27.54
N PRO A 815 9.93 -7.60 26.66
CA PRO A 815 9.69 -8.60 25.63
C PRO A 815 10.84 -8.85 24.65
N ALA A 816 11.80 -7.91 24.53
CA ALA A 816 12.98 -8.06 23.68
C ALA A 816 13.93 -9.16 24.17
N LEU A 817 13.82 -9.58 25.44
CA LEU A 817 14.62 -10.67 26.00
C LEU A 817 14.12 -12.07 25.57
N HIS A 818 12.88 -12.22 25.11
CA HIS A 818 12.33 -13.53 24.78
C HIS A 818 13.12 -14.31 23.72
N PRO A 819 13.58 -13.72 22.60
CA PRO A 819 14.47 -14.39 21.65
C PRO A 819 15.80 -14.83 22.26
N VAL A 820 16.35 -14.06 23.22
CA VAL A 820 17.59 -14.41 23.93
C VAL A 820 17.39 -15.62 24.84
N LEU A 821 16.30 -15.64 25.61
CA LEU A 821 15.93 -16.79 26.45
C LEU A 821 15.69 -18.05 25.61
N PHE A 822 15.06 -17.89 24.45
CA PHE A 822 14.90 -18.97 23.47
C PHE A 822 16.25 -19.52 23.00
N ARG A 823 17.23 -18.65 22.71
CA ARG A 823 18.58 -19.06 22.34
C ARG A 823 19.33 -19.73 23.48
N PHE A 824 19.30 -19.17 24.69
CA PHE A 824 19.88 -19.82 25.88
C PHE A 824 19.31 -21.22 26.11
N ARG A 825 18.01 -21.42 25.87
CA ARG A 825 17.40 -22.75 25.90
C ARG A 825 18.00 -23.69 24.84
N ARG A 826 18.27 -23.22 23.62
CA ARG A 826 18.97 -24.01 22.59
C ARG A 826 20.39 -24.36 23.03
N VAL A 827 21.12 -23.41 23.62
CA VAL A 827 22.47 -23.67 24.14
C VAL A 827 22.47 -24.77 25.22
N LEU A 828 21.50 -24.76 26.14
CA LEU A 828 21.33 -25.81 27.15
C LEU A 828 21.16 -27.21 26.55
N ASN A 829 20.54 -27.31 25.37
CA ASN A 829 20.31 -28.57 24.66
C ASN A 829 21.52 -28.99 23.79
N ARG A 830 22.47 -28.09 23.52
CA ARG A 830 23.64 -28.32 22.65
C ARG A 830 24.98 -28.35 23.40
N ALA A 831 24.98 -28.87 24.64
CA ALA A 831 26.17 -28.86 25.49
C ALA A 831 27.39 -29.61 24.89
N HIS A 832 27.17 -30.68 24.12
CA HIS A 832 28.25 -31.40 23.44
C HIS A 832 28.87 -30.58 22.30
N ALA A 833 28.04 -30.11 21.37
CA ALA A 833 28.44 -29.27 20.23
C ALA A 833 29.24 -28.04 20.70
N ARG A 834 28.75 -27.35 21.73
CA ARG A 834 29.44 -26.18 22.33
C ARG A 834 30.83 -26.51 22.86
N ARG A 835 30.97 -27.62 23.62
CA ARG A 835 32.28 -28.05 24.14
C ARG A 835 33.24 -28.36 23.00
N SER A 836 32.77 -29.07 21.98
CA SER A 836 33.56 -29.38 20.79
C SER A 836 34.05 -28.10 20.09
N ALA A 837 33.19 -27.11 19.89
CA ALA A 837 33.55 -25.82 19.29
C ALA A 837 34.60 -25.06 20.11
N CYS A 838 34.44 -25.01 21.44
CA CYS A 838 35.40 -24.38 22.34
C CYS A 838 36.78 -25.05 22.28
N MET A 839 36.81 -26.39 22.28
CA MET A 839 38.06 -27.15 22.19
C MET A 839 38.84 -26.86 20.91
N SER A 840 38.17 -26.60 19.78
CA SER A 840 38.82 -26.20 18.53
C SER A 840 39.55 -24.86 18.66
N LEU A 841 38.92 -23.86 19.29
CA LEU A 841 39.54 -22.55 19.55
C LEU A 841 40.72 -22.68 20.53
N LEU A 842 40.55 -23.43 21.61
CA LEU A 842 41.63 -23.66 22.58
C LEU A 842 42.81 -24.42 21.96
N SER A 843 42.54 -25.38 21.08
CA SER A 843 43.57 -26.11 20.34
C SER A 843 44.36 -25.17 19.42
N PHE A 844 43.68 -24.28 18.70
CA PHE A 844 44.33 -23.24 17.90
C PHE A 844 45.23 -22.34 18.75
N LEU A 845 44.74 -21.84 19.89
CA LEU A 845 45.53 -21.02 20.81
C LEU A 845 46.73 -21.78 21.38
N PHE A 846 46.58 -23.06 21.66
CA PHE A 846 47.66 -23.91 22.15
C PHE A 846 48.73 -24.17 21.08
N VAL A 847 48.32 -24.44 19.83
CA VAL A 847 49.22 -24.67 18.70
C VAL A 847 50.10 -23.43 18.46
N PHE A 848 49.49 -22.24 18.42
CA PHE A 848 50.19 -20.97 18.14
C PHE A 848 50.64 -20.20 19.39
N ARG A 849 50.79 -20.88 20.54
CA ARG A 849 51.14 -20.24 21.82
C ARG A 849 52.47 -19.50 21.81
N ALA A 850 53.40 -19.88 20.94
CA ALA A 850 54.71 -19.22 20.83
C ALA A 850 54.60 -17.86 20.12
N GLU A 851 53.62 -17.72 19.24
CA GLU A 851 53.36 -16.58 18.38
C GLU A 851 52.46 -15.52 19.05
N LEU A 852 51.58 -15.94 19.97
CA LEU A 852 50.53 -15.11 20.60
C LEU A 852 50.99 -14.02 21.60
N ARG A 853 52.31 -13.87 21.85
CA ARG A 853 52.98 -12.86 22.71
C ARG A 853 52.09 -12.09 23.72
N ASP A 854 52.19 -12.45 24.99
CA ASP A 854 51.53 -11.81 26.16
C ASP A 854 49.99 -11.72 26.07
N PRO A 855 49.27 -12.85 26.32
CA PRO A 855 47.81 -12.85 26.24
C PRO A 855 47.20 -11.95 27.33
N PRO A 856 46.10 -11.24 27.02
CA PRO A 856 45.46 -10.31 27.95
C PRO A 856 44.96 -11.05 29.20
N ASP A 857 44.95 -10.37 30.35
CA ASP A 857 44.53 -10.95 31.64
C ASP A 857 43.11 -11.53 31.57
N THR A 858 42.22 -10.91 30.80
CA THR A 858 40.85 -11.41 30.56
C THR A 858 40.81 -12.79 29.92
N LEU A 859 41.76 -13.11 29.04
CA LEU A 859 41.89 -14.45 28.47
C LEU A 859 42.41 -15.45 29.52
N ARG A 860 43.35 -15.03 30.37
CA ARG A 860 43.88 -15.90 31.45
C ARG A 860 42.80 -16.26 32.46
N GLU A 861 41.97 -15.30 32.84
CA GLU A 861 40.77 -15.52 33.67
C GLU A 861 39.79 -16.49 32.98
N ALA A 862 39.50 -16.28 31.69
CA ALA A 862 38.62 -17.16 30.93
C ALA A 862 39.14 -18.61 30.86
N LEU A 863 40.46 -18.80 30.71
CA LEU A 863 41.09 -20.13 30.70
C LEU A 863 40.97 -20.83 32.07
N GLN A 864 41.00 -20.10 33.19
CA GLN A 864 40.77 -20.66 34.53
C GLN A 864 39.32 -21.09 34.74
N VAL A 865 38.36 -20.39 34.13
CA VAL A 865 36.93 -20.77 34.18
C VAL A 865 36.66 -22.02 33.35
N LEU A 866 37.40 -22.21 32.26
CA LEU A 866 37.24 -23.34 31.34
C LEU A 866 37.99 -24.62 31.76
N SER A 867 39.03 -24.49 32.59
CA SER A 867 39.77 -25.62 33.21
C SER A 867 38.98 -26.25 34.34
#